data_AF-A0A0P6Y0A0-F1
#
_entry.id   AF-A0A0P6Y0A0-F1
#
_cell.length_a   1.000
_cell.length_b   1.000
_cell.length_c   1.000
_cell.angle_alpha   90.00
_cell.angle_beta   90.00
_cell.angle_gamma   90.00
#
_symmetry.space_group_name_H-M   'P 1'
#
loop_
_entity.id
_entity.type
_entity.pdbx_description
1 polymer ?
#
loop_
_entity_poly.entity_id
_entity_poly.type
_entity_poly.pdbx_seq_one_letter_code
_entity_poly.pdbx_strand_id
1 'polypeptide(L)'
;MQRTVRMGLLLLLAFGFMPLIQRPAQAASFDDQIIADEILVTFNDGYRVSANGAFFEGSKALKNGLGIGPLLATNQLDGVGQVAMLKLPAGSNGDAKIAQLLKNPAVRYAEYNAVRKTLVDPNDEYYSEQWGLPKIGANGAWDMTQGNGLVIAIIDTGVSVTHPDLAGHVLPGYNALENNANSQDDEGHGTAMAGIAAAVTNNGQGVAGVCWNCQILPVKVLNSDGEGTAADIIEGMYWAADNGARIISMSLGGPRAVQAEQDAVNYIYNKNIPLFASAGNSGNQGNPTIYPAAFDHVIAVGATNTQDKVASFSSYGNYVDIAAPGVNIASTALARDGYEIGSGTSPACPFVAGTAALALSVWPELTVDQIEKLITGSAVDILTPGKDVYSGYGRLDTYKTVQNAVLRTIPGEPQPQPPTPPAPQPPTPEPQPGNPAFVPVGAPPLPAPVGEVYFPETGHNLRGEFKNYWDRNGGLAVFGYPISEEFTEQTPEGSFTVQYFERQRFEFHPEKAAPYNVLLGRLGDSVLRDRGDDWFNFPKGQPEASCLYFEQTQHKVCGEFRKYWENNGLNDPALSKYDRSLQLFGLPLSEPTTETNRDGATVTTQWFERGRFEYHEGSGVLLGLLAKEYANNRNWR
;
A
#
# COMPACT_ATOMS: atom_id res chain seq x y z
N MET A 1 -41.29 -83.93 -0.20
CA MET A 1 -40.30 -83.42 -1.17
C MET A 1 -39.91 -82.02 -0.70
N GLN A 2 -38.86 -81.93 0.12
CA GLN A 2 -38.34 -80.69 0.69
C GLN A 2 -37.43 -79.99 -0.32
N ARG A 3 -37.49 -78.66 -0.41
CA ARG A 3 -36.33 -77.77 -0.55
C ARG A 3 -36.80 -76.30 -0.49
N THR A 4 -36.67 -75.71 0.69
CA THR A 4 -36.81 -74.28 0.93
C THR A 4 -35.43 -73.64 0.72
N VAL A 5 -35.35 -72.65 -0.18
CA VAL A 5 -34.12 -71.98 -0.61
C VAL A 5 -33.71 -70.93 0.43
N ARG A 6 -32.45 -70.98 0.87
CA ARG A 6 -31.80 -69.98 1.73
C ARG A 6 -31.31 -68.81 0.88
N MET A 7 -31.64 -67.59 1.28
CA MET A 7 -31.15 -66.34 0.70
C MET A 7 -29.94 -65.87 1.52
N GLY A 8 -28.80 -65.69 0.86
CA GLY A 8 -27.53 -65.28 1.45
C GLY A 8 -27.43 -63.76 1.64
N LEU A 9 -26.92 -63.37 2.80
CA LEU A 9 -26.65 -62.01 3.28
C LEU A 9 -25.35 -61.49 2.64
N LEU A 10 -25.40 -60.34 1.95
CA LEU A 10 -24.21 -59.59 1.50
C LEU A 10 -24.04 -58.37 2.41
N LEU A 11 -22.91 -58.31 3.14
CA LEU A 11 -22.48 -57.16 3.92
C LEU A 11 -21.99 -56.04 2.97
N LEU A 12 -22.61 -54.87 3.04
CA LEU A 12 -22.12 -53.61 2.49
C LEU A 12 -21.33 -52.86 3.57
N LEU A 13 -20.05 -52.60 3.30
CA LEU A 13 -19.17 -51.73 4.09
C LEU A 13 -19.63 -50.28 3.98
N ALA A 14 -20.01 -49.68 5.11
CA ALA A 14 -20.28 -48.25 5.23
C ALA A 14 -18.95 -47.48 5.37
N PHE A 15 -18.61 -46.67 4.37
CA PHE A 15 -17.61 -45.61 4.52
C PHE A 15 -18.30 -44.37 5.09
N GLY A 16 -17.88 -43.95 6.28
CA GLY A 16 -18.33 -42.72 6.91
C GLY A 16 -17.82 -41.49 6.15
N PHE A 17 -18.75 -40.65 5.71
CA PHE A 17 -18.48 -39.29 5.25
C PHE A 17 -17.99 -38.45 6.45
N MET A 18 -16.71 -38.08 6.46
CA MET A 18 -16.24 -36.91 7.21
C MET A 18 -16.37 -35.69 6.28
N PRO A 19 -17.09 -34.63 6.66
CA PRO A 19 -17.10 -33.40 5.88
C PRO A 19 -15.71 -32.76 5.97
N LEU A 20 -15.06 -32.56 4.82
CA LEU A 20 -13.90 -31.69 4.71
C LEU A 20 -14.38 -30.26 5.00
N ILE A 21 -14.08 -29.77 6.20
CA ILE A 21 -14.11 -28.35 6.49
C ILE A 21 -12.98 -27.74 5.68
N GLN A 22 -13.30 -27.18 4.50
CA GLN A 22 -12.39 -26.30 3.79
C GLN A 22 -12.20 -25.05 4.67
N ARG A 23 -11.01 -24.95 5.28
CA ARG A 23 -10.55 -23.67 5.82
C ARG A 23 -10.28 -22.75 4.63
N PRO A 24 -10.64 -21.46 4.69
CA PRO A 24 -10.18 -20.50 3.69
C PRO A 24 -8.66 -20.56 3.63
N ALA A 25 -8.11 -20.56 2.41
CA ALA A 25 -6.67 -20.45 2.20
C ALA A 25 -6.24 -19.10 2.76
N GLN A 26 -5.68 -19.13 3.96
CA GLN A 26 -5.03 -17.97 4.55
C GLN A 26 -3.80 -17.70 3.67
N ALA A 27 -3.69 -16.48 3.12
CA ALA A 27 -2.49 -16.04 2.42
C ALA A 27 -1.29 -16.36 3.32
N ALA A 28 -0.32 -17.12 2.80
CA ALA A 28 0.90 -17.42 3.53
C ALA A 28 1.55 -16.08 3.89
N SER A 29 1.76 -15.85 5.17
CA SER A 29 2.53 -14.69 5.61
C SER A 29 3.96 -14.83 5.07
N PHE A 30 4.69 -13.73 4.88
CA PHE A 30 6.10 -13.79 4.45
C PHE A 30 6.94 -14.69 5.39
N ASP A 31 6.54 -14.78 6.66
CA ASP A 31 7.11 -15.66 7.69
C ASP A 31 6.93 -17.17 7.38
N ASP A 32 5.95 -17.55 6.56
CA ASP A 32 5.70 -18.95 6.16
C ASP A 32 6.58 -19.41 4.97
N GLN A 33 7.39 -18.50 4.39
CA GLN A 33 8.23 -18.77 3.22
C GLN A 33 9.75 -18.75 3.52
N ILE A 34 10.13 -18.31 4.72
CA ILE A 34 11.51 -18.35 5.20
C ILE A 34 11.68 -19.43 6.27
N ILE A 35 12.88 -19.98 6.38
CA ILE A 35 13.27 -20.75 7.55
C ILE A 35 13.87 -19.75 8.53
N ALA A 36 13.04 -19.24 9.44
CA ALA A 36 13.34 -18.07 10.28
C ALA A 36 14.62 -18.19 11.12
N ASP A 37 15.12 -19.40 11.36
CA ASP A 37 16.37 -19.67 12.07
C ASP A 37 17.55 -20.05 11.15
N GLU A 38 17.45 -19.81 9.84
CA GLU A 38 18.51 -20.10 8.87
C GLU A 38 18.85 -18.89 7.97
N ILE A 39 20.15 -18.61 7.81
CA ILE A 39 20.68 -17.55 6.95
C ILE A 39 21.64 -18.16 5.91
N LEU A 40 21.51 -17.77 4.66
CA LEU A 40 22.49 -17.98 3.59
C LEU A 40 23.46 -16.80 3.54
N VAL A 41 24.76 -17.07 3.51
CA VAL A 41 25.82 -16.07 3.42
C VAL A 41 26.73 -16.40 2.25
N THR A 42 26.81 -15.50 1.28
CA THR A 42 27.73 -15.61 0.13
C THR A 42 28.95 -14.75 0.39
N PHE A 43 30.15 -15.30 0.18
CA PHE A 43 31.42 -14.60 0.39
C PHE A 43 31.99 -14.03 -0.92
N ASN A 44 32.68 -12.89 -0.82
CA ASN A 44 33.51 -12.36 -1.89
C ASN A 44 34.68 -13.29 -2.19
N ASP A 45 35.21 -13.23 -3.42
CA ASP A 45 36.33 -14.05 -3.85
C ASP A 45 37.54 -13.92 -2.91
N GLY A 46 38.16 -15.06 -2.60
CA GLY A 46 39.25 -15.15 -1.64
C GLY A 46 38.82 -15.32 -0.19
N TYR A 47 37.54 -15.14 0.15
CA TYR A 47 37.02 -15.41 1.49
C TYR A 47 36.26 -16.72 1.57
N ARG A 48 36.39 -17.44 2.70
CA ARG A 48 35.67 -18.69 2.94
C ARG A 48 35.54 -19.03 4.42
N VAL A 49 34.54 -19.84 4.74
CA VAL A 49 34.35 -20.52 6.02
C VAL A 49 34.63 -22.02 5.82
N SER A 50 35.42 -22.61 6.71
CA SER A 50 35.61 -24.07 6.75
C SER A 50 34.44 -24.76 7.47
N ALA A 51 34.31 -26.07 7.28
CA ALA A 51 33.24 -26.87 7.89
C ALA A 51 33.14 -26.78 9.43
N ASN A 52 34.24 -26.42 10.11
CA ASN A 52 34.30 -26.20 11.55
C ASN A 52 34.10 -24.73 11.98
N GLY A 53 33.65 -23.86 11.07
CA GLY A 53 33.33 -22.45 11.34
C GLY A 53 34.53 -21.50 11.37
N ALA A 54 35.74 -21.95 11.02
CA ALA A 54 36.89 -21.06 10.94
C ALA A 54 36.84 -20.23 9.65
N PHE A 55 37.14 -18.95 9.78
CA PHE A 55 37.02 -17.98 8.69
C PHE A 55 38.39 -17.63 8.10
N PHE A 56 38.48 -17.54 6.76
CA PHE A 56 39.72 -17.40 6.03
C PHE A 56 39.66 -16.30 4.97
N GLU A 57 40.82 -15.66 4.76
CA GLU A 57 41.17 -14.86 3.58
C GLU A 57 42.35 -15.56 2.90
N GLY A 58 42.13 -16.13 1.72
CA GLY A 58 43.05 -17.05 1.04
C GLY A 58 43.37 -18.27 1.91
N SER A 59 44.65 -18.44 2.25
CA SER A 59 45.14 -19.50 3.15
C SER A 59 45.25 -19.07 4.61
N LYS A 60 45.00 -17.79 4.92
CA LYS A 60 45.20 -17.21 6.25
C LYS A 60 43.92 -17.28 7.09
N ALA A 61 44.01 -17.93 8.25
CA ALA A 61 42.92 -17.94 9.23
C ALA A 61 42.79 -16.57 9.92
N LEU A 62 41.57 -16.04 9.98
CA LEU A 62 41.25 -14.78 10.63
C LEU A 62 40.88 -15.04 12.09
N LYS A 63 41.50 -14.29 13.01
CA LYS A 63 41.38 -14.51 14.47
C LYS A 63 40.01 -14.13 15.05
N ASN A 64 39.31 -13.21 14.40
CA ASN A 64 37.94 -12.84 14.74
C ASN A 64 37.04 -13.49 13.69
N GLY A 65 36.33 -14.55 14.07
CA GLY A 65 35.32 -15.13 13.18
C GLY A 65 34.21 -14.12 12.87
N LEU A 66 33.39 -14.41 11.86
CA LEU A 66 32.24 -13.57 11.45
C LEU A 66 31.11 -13.50 12.50
N GLY A 67 31.24 -14.18 13.65
CA GLY A 67 30.13 -14.38 14.59
C GLY A 67 28.99 -15.19 13.98
N ILE A 68 29.28 -15.95 12.93
CA ILE A 68 28.40 -16.93 12.31
C ILE A 68 27.97 -17.96 13.37
N GLY A 69 26.66 -18.17 13.51
CA GLY A 69 26.12 -19.25 14.35
C GLY A 69 26.56 -20.63 13.83
N PRO A 70 26.04 -21.74 14.38
CA PRO A 70 26.38 -23.07 13.90
C PRO A 70 26.26 -23.17 12.36
N LEU A 71 27.37 -23.53 11.70
CA LEU A 71 27.39 -23.74 10.26
C LEU A 71 26.63 -25.02 9.93
N LEU A 72 25.61 -24.92 9.09
CA LEU A 72 24.79 -26.06 8.65
C LEU A 72 25.35 -26.69 7.38
N ALA A 73 25.77 -25.87 6.41
CA ALA A 73 26.32 -26.33 5.15
C ALA A 73 27.22 -25.28 4.51
N THR A 74 28.09 -25.71 3.59
CA THR A 74 28.82 -24.83 2.68
C THR A 74 28.80 -25.40 1.27
N ASN A 75 28.70 -24.53 0.26
CA ASN A 75 28.88 -24.90 -1.14
C ASN A 75 29.80 -23.90 -1.84
N GLN A 76 30.57 -24.35 -2.83
CA GLN A 76 31.37 -23.47 -3.68
C GLN A 76 30.65 -23.31 -5.03
N LEU A 77 30.38 -22.07 -5.42
CA LEU A 77 29.70 -21.76 -6.67
C LEU A 77 30.69 -21.07 -7.63
N ASP A 78 30.88 -21.66 -8.81
CA ASP A 78 31.77 -21.14 -9.84
C ASP A 78 31.38 -19.69 -10.23
N GLY A 79 32.34 -18.77 -10.15
CA GLY A 79 32.15 -17.35 -10.50
C GLY A 79 31.35 -16.51 -9.48
N VAL A 80 30.87 -17.11 -8.38
CA VAL A 80 30.09 -16.42 -7.35
C VAL A 80 30.81 -16.37 -6.01
N GLY A 81 31.52 -17.45 -5.65
CA GLY A 81 32.21 -17.60 -4.36
C GLY A 81 31.57 -18.69 -3.49
N GLN A 82 32.02 -18.79 -2.23
CA GLN A 82 31.46 -19.78 -1.30
C GLN A 82 30.13 -19.27 -0.72
N VAL A 83 29.14 -20.15 -0.66
CA VAL A 83 27.89 -19.94 0.10
C VAL A 83 27.93 -20.79 1.36
N ALA A 84 27.59 -20.20 2.50
CA ALA A 84 27.46 -20.85 3.79
C ALA A 84 26.03 -20.71 4.31
N MET A 85 25.43 -21.82 4.75
CA MET A 85 24.14 -21.81 5.44
C MET A 85 24.39 -21.87 6.95
N LEU A 86 23.79 -20.94 7.68
CA LEU A 86 24.01 -20.73 9.11
C LEU A 86 22.71 -20.93 9.87
N LYS A 87 22.79 -21.57 11.04
CA LYS A 87 21.69 -21.58 12.00
C LYS A 87 21.81 -20.41 12.96
N LEU A 88 20.71 -19.72 13.20
CA LEU A 88 20.59 -18.72 14.24
C LEU A 88 20.31 -19.38 15.59
N PRO A 89 20.92 -18.89 16.69
CA PRO A 89 20.49 -19.28 18.04
C PRO A 89 19.00 -19.00 18.25
N ALA A 90 18.32 -19.82 19.07
CA ALA A 90 16.92 -19.58 19.40
C ALA A 90 16.72 -18.20 20.04
N GLY A 91 15.71 -17.44 19.57
CA GLY A 91 15.43 -16.08 20.02
C GLY A 91 16.33 -15.00 19.41
N SER A 92 17.18 -15.34 18.44
CA SER A 92 17.93 -14.34 17.67
C SER A 92 17.02 -13.53 16.76
N ASN A 93 17.30 -12.24 16.60
CA ASN A 93 16.73 -11.43 15.54
C ASN A 93 17.53 -11.66 14.24
N GLY A 94 16.93 -12.33 13.25
CA GLY A 94 17.60 -12.69 12.00
C GLY A 94 17.96 -11.47 11.14
N ASP A 95 17.12 -10.43 11.11
CA ASP A 95 17.36 -9.20 10.35
C ASP A 95 18.58 -8.46 10.89
N ALA A 96 18.67 -8.34 12.22
CA ALA A 96 19.82 -7.77 12.89
C ALA A 96 21.10 -8.55 12.56
N LYS A 97 21.00 -9.87 12.41
CA LYS A 97 22.14 -10.72 12.07
C LYS A 97 22.56 -10.57 10.61
N ILE A 98 21.61 -10.53 9.68
CA ILE A 98 21.85 -10.27 8.26
C ILE A 98 22.52 -8.90 8.10
N ALA A 99 21.99 -7.85 8.73
CA ALA A 99 22.56 -6.52 8.70
C ALA A 99 23.97 -6.45 9.30
N GLN A 100 24.28 -7.27 10.31
CA GLN A 100 25.64 -7.40 10.85
C GLN A 100 26.58 -8.05 9.83
N LEU A 101 26.14 -9.12 9.16
CA LEU A 101 26.94 -9.86 8.18
C LEU A 101 27.26 -9.01 6.95
N LEU A 102 26.28 -8.26 6.44
CA LEU A 102 26.45 -7.37 5.28
C LEU A 102 27.45 -6.23 5.51
N LYS A 103 27.75 -5.87 6.76
CA LYS A 103 28.80 -4.89 7.09
C LYS A 103 30.22 -5.45 6.98
N ASN A 104 30.36 -6.77 6.85
CA ASN A 104 31.67 -7.40 6.73
C ASN A 104 32.14 -7.34 5.27
N PRO A 105 33.32 -6.77 4.96
CA PRO A 105 33.81 -6.65 3.58
C PRO A 105 34.05 -7.99 2.88
N ALA A 106 34.08 -9.09 3.62
CA ALA A 106 34.17 -10.42 3.05
C ALA A 106 32.82 -11.01 2.61
N VAL A 107 31.70 -10.46 3.09
CA VAL A 107 30.36 -10.92 2.75
C VAL A 107 29.89 -10.17 1.52
N ARG A 108 29.50 -10.94 0.50
CA ARG A 108 28.88 -10.44 -0.72
C ARG A 108 27.38 -10.25 -0.54
N TYR A 109 26.72 -11.25 0.04
CA TYR A 109 25.28 -11.25 0.35
C TYR A 109 25.02 -12.02 1.65
N ALA A 110 23.97 -11.64 2.39
CA ALA A 110 23.41 -12.41 3.48
C ALA A 110 21.87 -12.27 3.44
N GLU A 111 21.16 -13.38 3.52
CA GLU A 111 19.69 -13.44 3.37
C GLU A 111 19.12 -14.65 4.12
N TYR A 112 17.83 -14.66 4.43
CA TYR A 112 17.21 -15.86 5.01
C TYR A 112 17.28 -17.04 4.04
N ASN A 113 17.41 -18.25 4.58
CA ASN A 113 17.09 -19.43 3.79
C ASN A 113 15.57 -19.46 3.54
N ALA A 114 15.16 -19.73 2.32
CA ALA A 114 13.77 -19.63 1.92
C ALA A 114 13.28 -20.93 1.30
N VAL A 115 12.07 -21.34 1.67
CA VAL A 115 11.40 -22.51 1.11
C VAL A 115 10.99 -22.19 -0.32
N ARG A 116 11.36 -23.05 -1.27
CA ARG A 116 10.87 -22.98 -2.65
C ARG A 116 9.69 -23.95 -2.80
N LYS A 117 8.54 -23.44 -3.23
CA LYS A 117 7.36 -24.23 -3.62
C LYS A 117 7.21 -24.16 -5.14
N THR A 118 6.44 -25.08 -5.73
CA THR A 118 6.00 -24.93 -7.13
C THR A 118 5.16 -23.67 -7.24
N LEU A 119 5.34 -22.88 -8.31
CA LEU A 119 4.54 -21.68 -8.54
C LEU A 119 3.06 -22.04 -8.65
N VAL A 120 2.17 -21.15 -8.21
CA VAL A 120 0.73 -21.33 -8.41
C VAL A 120 0.41 -21.32 -9.91
N ASP A 121 -0.03 -22.48 -10.41
CA ASP A 121 -0.66 -22.64 -11.72
C ASP A 121 -2.18 -22.72 -11.50
N PRO A 122 -2.96 -21.78 -12.05
CA PRO A 122 -4.40 -21.80 -11.93
C PRO A 122 -5.01 -22.95 -12.75
N ASN A 123 -6.14 -23.49 -12.31
CA ASN A 123 -6.75 -24.70 -12.86
C ASN A 123 -7.76 -24.46 -14.00
N ASP A 124 -7.81 -23.23 -14.50
CA ASP A 124 -8.72 -22.70 -15.52
C ASP A 124 -8.50 -23.38 -16.87
N GLU A 125 -9.59 -23.66 -17.59
CA GLU A 125 -9.61 -24.53 -18.78
C GLU A 125 -8.64 -24.07 -19.89
N TYR A 126 -8.58 -22.77 -20.14
CA TYR A 126 -7.78 -22.14 -21.18
C TYR A 126 -6.48 -21.52 -20.66
N TYR A 127 -6.09 -21.73 -19.39
CA TYR A 127 -4.86 -21.15 -18.86
C TYR A 127 -3.62 -21.56 -19.67
N SER A 128 -3.59 -22.79 -20.19
CA SER A 128 -2.50 -23.27 -21.05
C SER A 128 -2.34 -22.49 -22.38
N GLU A 129 -3.37 -21.76 -22.80
CA GLU A 129 -3.38 -20.90 -23.98
C GLU A 129 -2.98 -19.45 -23.65
N GLN A 130 -3.01 -19.07 -22.37
CA GLN A 130 -2.68 -17.71 -21.89
C GLN A 130 -1.18 -17.50 -21.67
N TRP A 131 -0.38 -17.64 -22.73
CA TRP A 131 1.08 -17.49 -22.69
C TRP A 131 1.59 -16.19 -22.02
N GLY A 132 0.79 -15.11 -22.09
CA GLY A 132 1.15 -13.79 -21.57
C GLY A 132 1.36 -13.79 -20.04
N LEU A 133 0.55 -14.54 -19.30
CA LEU A 133 0.59 -14.61 -17.83
C LEU A 133 1.92 -15.19 -17.30
N PRO A 134 2.37 -16.39 -17.71
CA PRO A 134 3.66 -16.91 -17.29
C PRO A 134 4.82 -16.07 -17.84
N LYS A 135 4.67 -15.45 -19.03
CA LYS A 135 5.71 -14.58 -19.60
C LYS A 135 6.00 -13.38 -18.69
N ILE A 136 4.98 -12.71 -18.18
CA ILE A 136 5.12 -11.58 -17.23
C ILE A 136 5.38 -12.04 -15.79
N GLY A 137 5.52 -13.35 -15.54
CA GLY A 137 5.78 -13.87 -14.19
C GLY A 137 4.58 -13.80 -13.25
N ALA A 138 3.35 -13.79 -13.77
CA ALA A 138 2.15 -13.69 -12.94
C ALA A 138 2.06 -14.83 -11.90
N ASN A 139 2.45 -16.05 -12.26
CA ASN A 139 2.45 -17.23 -11.37
C ASN A 139 3.23 -17.00 -10.08
N GLY A 140 4.44 -16.44 -10.17
CA GLY A 140 5.22 -16.11 -8.97
C GLY A 140 4.68 -14.90 -8.22
N ALA A 141 3.98 -13.99 -8.90
CA ALA A 141 3.31 -12.87 -8.23
C ALA A 141 2.14 -13.34 -7.38
N TRP A 142 1.38 -14.34 -7.86
CA TRP A 142 0.26 -14.94 -7.15
C TRP A 142 0.67 -15.72 -5.88
N ASP A 143 1.92 -16.16 -5.80
CA ASP A 143 2.50 -16.70 -4.56
C ASP A 143 2.67 -15.62 -3.47
N MET A 144 2.72 -14.35 -3.85
CA MET A 144 2.86 -13.20 -2.93
C MET A 144 1.52 -12.52 -2.65
N THR A 145 0.71 -12.29 -3.69
CA THR A 145 -0.65 -11.73 -3.58
C THR A 145 -1.48 -12.07 -4.79
N GLN A 146 -2.76 -12.33 -4.56
CA GLN A 146 -3.77 -12.58 -5.60
C GLN A 146 -4.73 -11.38 -5.73
N GLY A 147 -4.48 -10.28 -5.02
CA GLY A 147 -5.39 -9.15 -4.89
C GLY A 147 -6.25 -9.22 -3.62
N ASN A 148 -6.92 -8.11 -3.27
CA ASN A 148 -7.73 -8.01 -2.05
C ASN A 148 -9.04 -7.19 -2.20
N GLY A 149 -9.71 -7.28 -3.35
CA GLY A 149 -10.96 -6.57 -3.64
C GLY A 149 -10.77 -5.18 -4.24
N LEU A 150 -9.54 -4.85 -4.67
CA LEU A 150 -9.22 -3.59 -5.35
C LEU A 150 -10.06 -3.41 -6.61
N VAL A 151 -10.59 -2.20 -6.82
CA VAL A 151 -11.52 -1.91 -7.92
C VAL A 151 -10.77 -1.39 -9.14
N ILE A 152 -10.85 -2.14 -10.24
CA ILE A 152 -10.32 -1.76 -11.56
C ILE A 152 -11.49 -1.30 -12.42
N ALA A 153 -11.50 -0.04 -12.81
CA ALA A 153 -12.47 0.47 -13.78
C ALA A 153 -12.04 0.12 -15.20
N ILE A 154 -12.95 -0.51 -15.94
CA ILE A 154 -12.80 -0.82 -17.37
C ILE A 154 -13.67 0.18 -18.12
N ILE A 155 -13.03 1.23 -18.67
CA ILE A 155 -13.67 2.27 -19.46
C ILE A 155 -13.63 1.82 -20.93
N ASP A 156 -14.74 1.26 -21.42
CA ASP A 156 -14.77 0.51 -22.69
C ASP A 156 -16.22 0.37 -23.25
N THR A 157 -16.53 -0.70 -23.99
CA THR A 157 -17.87 -1.02 -24.54
C THR A 157 -18.88 -1.52 -23.49
N GLY A 158 -18.49 -1.58 -22.22
CA GLY A 158 -19.25 -2.24 -21.14
C GLY A 158 -18.65 -3.59 -20.76
N VAL A 159 -19.26 -4.29 -19.80
CA VAL A 159 -18.82 -5.64 -19.40
C VAL A 159 -20.03 -6.54 -19.19
N SER A 160 -19.94 -7.79 -19.64
CA SER A 160 -20.95 -8.81 -19.39
C SER A 160 -20.95 -9.27 -17.93
N VAL A 161 -21.88 -8.75 -17.11
CA VAL A 161 -22.04 -9.18 -15.71
C VAL A 161 -22.47 -10.65 -15.57
N THR A 162 -23.02 -11.23 -16.63
CA THR A 162 -23.52 -12.62 -16.66
C THR A 162 -22.50 -13.62 -17.19
N HIS A 163 -21.32 -13.16 -17.62
CA HIS A 163 -20.27 -14.07 -18.07
C HIS A 163 -19.85 -14.99 -16.91
N PRO A 164 -19.84 -16.33 -17.05
CA PRO A 164 -19.55 -17.25 -15.95
C PRO A 164 -18.21 -16.96 -15.25
N ASP A 165 -17.23 -16.53 -16.04
CA ASP A 165 -15.86 -16.25 -15.59
C ASP A 165 -15.63 -14.82 -15.08
N LEU A 166 -16.69 -14.01 -15.04
CA LEU A 166 -16.70 -12.66 -14.44
C LEU A 166 -17.77 -12.51 -13.36
N ALA A 167 -18.70 -13.46 -13.27
CA ALA A 167 -19.84 -13.41 -12.38
C ALA A 167 -19.38 -13.30 -10.92
N GLY A 168 -19.87 -12.28 -10.22
CA GLY A 168 -19.48 -11.98 -8.84
C GLY A 168 -18.22 -11.12 -8.68
N HIS A 169 -17.51 -10.81 -9.77
CA HIS A 169 -16.41 -9.83 -9.78
C HIS A 169 -16.80 -8.48 -10.38
N VAL A 170 -17.88 -8.43 -11.18
CA VAL A 170 -18.36 -7.20 -11.81
C VAL A 170 -19.32 -6.46 -10.89
N LEU A 171 -18.95 -5.22 -10.54
CA LEU A 171 -19.76 -4.29 -9.75
C LEU A 171 -20.85 -3.62 -10.60
N PRO A 172 -21.87 -3.01 -9.98
CA PRO A 172 -22.78 -2.10 -10.69
C PRO A 172 -21.98 -0.98 -11.36
N GLY A 173 -22.20 -0.80 -12.66
CA GLY A 173 -21.44 0.15 -13.46
C GLY A 173 -22.23 1.37 -13.91
N TYR A 174 -21.66 2.03 -14.91
CA TYR A 174 -22.22 3.23 -15.54
C TYR A 174 -22.14 3.16 -17.06
N ASN A 175 -23.12 3.76 -17.71
CA ASN A 175 -23.17 3.96 -19.14
C ASN A 175 -23.26 5.46 -19.42
N ALA A 176 -22.15 6.02 -19.89
CA ALA A 176 -22.02 7.44 -20.18
C ALA A 176 -22.83 7.85 -21.42
N LEU A 177 -23.06 6.93 -22.36
CA LEU A 177 -23.81 7.19 -23.60
C LEU A 177 -25.28 7.51 -23.32
N GLU A 178 -25.84 6.87 -22.29
CA GLU A 178 -27.25 6.98 -21.93
C GLU A 178 -27.48 7.60 -20.54
N ASN A 179 -26.40 7.92 -19.81
CA ASN A 179 -26.40 8.40 -18.43
C ASN A 179 -27.28 7.56 -17.50
N ASN A 180 -26.98 6.26 -17.42
CA ASN A 180 -27.70 5.32 -16.58
C ASN A 180 -26.78 4.18 -16.08
N ALA A 181 -27.32 3.24 -15.30
CA ALA A 181 -26.56 2.13 -14.72
C ALA A 181 -26.42 0.91 -15.66
N ASN A 182 -26.90 0.97 -16.90
CA ASN A 182 -26.85 -0.15 -17.84
C ASN A 182 -25.48 -0.24 -18.54
N SER A 183 -24.47 -0.72 -17.83
CA SER A 183 -23.10 -0.90 -18.30
C SER A 183 -22.84 -2.24 -19.00
N GLN A 184 -23.90 -2.89 -19.50
CA GLN A 184 -23.80 -4.17 -20.19
C GLN A 184 -23.08 -4.01 -21.53
N ASP A 185 -22.21 -4.96 -21.81
CA ASP A 185 -21.50 -5.02 -23.08
C ASP A 185 -22.43 -5.52 -24.20
N ASP A 186 -22.37 -4.82 -25.34
CA ASP A 186 -23.10 -5.13 -26.56
C ASP A 186 -22.18 -5.23 -27.80
N GLU A 187 -20.87 -5.14 -27.60
CA GLU A 187 -19.84 -5.30 -28.64
C GLU A 187 -18.95 -6.52 -28.34
N GLY A 188 -18.37 -6.58 -27.13
CA GLY A 188 -17.56 -7.70 -26.62
C GLY A 188 -16.16 -7.32 -26.14
N HIS A 189 -15.60 -6.22 -26.63
CA HIS A 189 -14.23 -5.78 -26.37
C HIS A 189 -14.00 -5.49 -24.88
N GLY A 190 -14.88 -4.74 -24.23
CA GLY A 190 -14.78 -4.45 -22.80
C GLY A 190 -14.87 -5.71 -21.93
N THR A 191 -15.71 -6.68 -22.31
CA THR A 191 -15.74 -8.01 -21.67
C THR A 191 -14.41 -8.73 -21.82
N ALA A 192 -13.75 -8.67 -22.98
CA ALA A 192 -12.42 -9.25 -23.16
C ALA A 192 -11.34 -8.54 -22.33
N MET A 193 -11.39 -7.21 -22.20
CA MET A 193 -10.42 -6.48 -21.37
C MET A 193 -10.59 -6.79 -19.88
N ALA A 194 -11.85 -6.89 -19.42
CA ALA A 194 -12.22 -7.29 -18.08
C ALA A 194 -11.65 -8.67 -17.70
N GLY A 195 -11.74 -9.65 -18.60
CA GLY A 195 -11.19 -11.00 -18.38
C GLY A 195 -9.68 -11.01 -18.17
N ILE A 196 -8.93 -10.25 -18.98
CA ILE A 196 -7.47 -10.14 -18.83
C ILE A 196 -7.11 -9.52 -17.49
N ALA A 197 -7.82 -8.46 -17.08
CA ALA A 197 -7.52 -7.76 -15.84
C ALA A 197 -7.84 -8.61 -14.59
N ALA A 198 -9.02 -9.23 -14.53
CA ALA A 198 -9.54 -9.82 -13.30
C ALA A 198 -10.64 -10.89 -13.50
N ALA A 199 -10.52 -11.77 -14.51
CA ALA A 199 -11.34 -12.99 -14.55
C ALA A 199 -11.26 -13.80 -13.24
N VAL A 200 -12.32 -14.54 -12.94
CA VAL A 200 -12.45 -15.36 -11.73
C VAL A 200 -11.50 -16.54 -11.80
N THR A 201 -10.24 -16.31 -11.42
CA THR A 201 -9.20 -17.33 -11.57
C THR A 201 -9.34 -18.51 -10.60
N ASN A 202 -8.89 -19.68 -11.03
CA ASN A 202 -8.80 -20.92 -10.28
C ASN A 202 -10.17 -21.53 -9.92
N ASN A 203 -11.15 -21.31 -10.81
CA ASN A 203 -12.53 -21.79 -10.70
C ASN A 203 -12.81 -23.05 -11.56
N GLY A 204 -11.80 -23.58 -12.27
CA GLY A 204 -11.89 -24.73 -13.17
C GLY A 204 -12.61 -24.47 -14.49
N GLN A 205 -12.81 -23.20 -14.87
CA GLN A 205 -13.48 -22.77 -16.09
C GLN A 205 -12.61 -21.70 -16.78
N GLY A 206 -12.79 -21.52 -18.09
CA GLY A 206 -12.37 -20.28 -18.74
C GLY A 206 -10.89 -19.91 -18.62
N VAL A 207 -10.64 -18.63 -18.32
CA VAL A 207 -9.34 -17.97 -18.35
C VAL A 207 -9.00 -17.38 -16.97
N ALA A 208 -7.71 -17.29 -16.67
CA ALA A 208 -7.21 -16.58 -15.50
C ALA A 208 -7.06 -15.07 -15.76
N GLY A 209 -7.47 -14.24 -14.81
CA GLY A 209 -7.17 -12.82 -14.78
C GLY A 209 -5.82 -12.53 -14.10
N VAL A 210 -5.23 -11.35 -14.35
CA VAL A 210 -4.01 -10.94 -13.66
C VAL A 210 -4.24 -10.74 -12.16
N CYS A 211 -5.28 -10.00 -11.77
CA CYS A 211 -5.63 -9.80 -10.36
C CYS A 211 -6.87 -10.63 -9.98
N TRP A 212 -6.64 -11.82 -9.43
CA TRP A 212 -7.70 -12.82 -9.19
C TRP A 212 -8.81 -12.29 -8.31
N ASN A 213 -8.46 -11.61 -7.21
CA ASN A 213 -9.42 -11.15 -6.21
C ASN A 213 -9.74 -9.66 -6.38
N CYS A 214 -9.48 -9.06 -7.56
CA CYS A 214 -9.92 -7.70 -7.83
C CYS A 214 -11.39 -7.65 -8.25
N GLN A 215 -12.00 -6.47 -8.14
CA GLN A 215 -13.34 -6.19 -8.61
C GLN A 215 -13.27 -5.34 -9.88
N ILE A 216 -14.24 -5.53 -10.77
CA ILE A 216 -14.34 -4.83 -12.05
C ILE A 216 -15.46 -3.80 -11.93
N LEU A 217 -15.15 -2.53 -12.19
CA LEU A 217 -16.13 -1.45 -12.31
C LEU A 217 -16.36 -1.16 -13.80
N PRO A 218 -17.47 -1.61 -14.39
CA PRO A 218 -17.70 -1.42 -15.82
C PRO A 218 -18.20 -0.02 -16.12
N VAL A 219 -17.54 0.66 -17.05
CA VAL A 219 -17.90 2.02 -17.47
C VAL A 219 -18.00 2.06 -18.98
N LYS A 220 -19.23 2.02 -19.49
CA LYS A 220 -19.53 2.00 -20.92
C LYS A 220 -19.45 3.41 -21.49
N VAL A 221 -18.46 3.63 -22.34
CA VAL A 221 -18.23 4.89 -23.09
C VAL A 221 -18.17 4.68 -24.60
N LEU A 222 -18.17 3.42 -25.04
CA LEU A 222 -18.19 3.02 -26.45
C LEU A 222 -19.51 2.29 -26.77
N ASN A 223 -20.07 2.58 -27.94
CA ASN A 223 -21.30 1.96 -28.44
C ASN A 223 -21.04 0.55 -29.02
N SER A 224 -22.08 -0.06 -29.60
CA SER A 224 -22.01 -1.41 -30.19
C SER A 224 -21.09 -1.54 -31.41
N ASP A 225 -20.61 -0.43 -31.97
CA ASP A 225 -19.63 -0.39 -33.06
C ASP A 225 -18.20 -0.11 -32.54
N GLY A 226 -18.02 -0.04 -31.21
CA GLY A 226 -16.74 0.30 -30.57
C GLY A 226 -16.40 1.79 -30.64
N GLU A 227 -17.38 2.65 -30.91
CA GLU A 227 -17.17 4.09 -31.09
C GLU A 227 -17.71 4.89 -29.90
N GLY A 228 -16.99 5.93 -29.49
CA GLY A 228 -17.41 6.86 -28.45
C GLY A 228 -16.85 8.26 -28.68
N THR A 229 -17.49 9.27 -28.10
CA THR A 229 -16.99 10.64 -28.20
C THR A 229 -16.05 10.96 -27.03
N ALA A 230 -15.19 11.96 -27.20
CA ALA A 230 -14.37 12.47 -26.09
C ALA A 230 -15.24 12.91 -24.89
N ALA A 231 -16.48 13.39 -25.12
CA ALA A 231 -17.37 13.77 -24.04
C ALA A 231 -17.84 12.56 -23.22
N ASP A 232 -18.18 11.44 -23.87
CA ASP A 232 -18.59 10.21 -23.19
C ASP A 232 -17.43 9.60 -22.39
N ILE A 233 -16.22 9.63 -22.98
CA ILE A 233 -14.99 9.18 -22.32
C ILE A 233 -14.70 10.03 -21.07
N ILE A 234 -14.74 11.37 -21.20
CA ILE A 234 -14.53 12.30 -20.07
C ILE A 234 -15.55 12.05 -18.96
N GLU A 235 -16.83 11.90 -19.30
CA GLU A 235 -17.90 11.64 -18.34
C GLU A 235 -17.67 10.29 -17.61
N GLY A 236 -17.32 9.24 -18.35
CA GLY A 236 -16.96 7.94 -17.77
C GLY A 236 -15.73 8.01 -16.86
N MET A 237 -14.71 8.79 -17.24
CA MET A 237 -13.49 9.01 -16.46
C MET A 237 -13.80 9.66 -15.10
N TYR A 238 -14.56 10.76 -15.08
CA TYR A 238 -15.00 11.41 -13.84
C TYR A 238 -15.83 10.46 -12.98
N TRP A 239 -16.81 9.79 -13.59
CA TRP A 239 -17.69 8.88 -12.87
C TRP A 239 -16.91 7.73 -12.22
N ALA A 240 -15.98 7.10 -12.95
CA ALA A 240 -15.15 6.02 -12.40
C ALA A 240 -14.38 6.47 -11.16
N ALA A 241 -13.70 7.61 -11.25
CA ALA A 241 -12.89 8.17 -10.18
C ALA A 241 -13.71 8.57 -8.95
N ASP A 242 -14.96 8.98 -9.15
CA ASP A 242 -15.88 9.37 -8.07
C ASP A 242 -16.64 8.18 -7.47
N ASN A 243 -16.67 7.04 -8.15
CA ASN A 243 -17.42 5.84 -7.75
C ASN A 243 -16.51 4.66 -7.39
N GLY A 244 -15.37 4.96 -6.75
CA GLY A 244 -14.57 3.97 -6.04
C GLY A 244 -13.54 3.23 -6.90
N ALA A 245 -13.31 3.63 -8.16
CA ALA A 245 -12.18 3.14 -8.93
C ALA A 245 -10.87 3.43 -8.20
N ARG A 246 -10.01 2.43 -8.10
CA ARG A 246 -8.63 2.58 -7.59
C ARG A 246 -7.61 2.55 -8.71
N ILE A 247 -7.99 2.00 -9.87
CA ILE A 247 -7.23 1.95 -11.12
C ILE A 247 -8.20 2.17 -12.27
N ILE A 248 -7.77 2.82 -13.35
CA ILE A 248 -8.55 2.98 -14.58
C ILE A 248 -7.76 2.41 -15.76
N SER A 249 -8.41 1.54 -16.53
CA SER A 249 -7.89 0.95 -17.77
C SER A 249 -8.75 1.37 -18.97
N MET A 250 -8.10 1.90 -20.00
CA MET A 250 -8.72 2.45 -21.21
C MET A 250 -8.09 1.83 -22.46
N SER A 251 -8.72 0.79 -22.99
CA SER A 251 -8.26 0.11 -24.22
C SER A 251 -8.81 0.77 -25.48
N LEU A 252 -8.73 2.11 -25.53
CA LEU A 252 -9.33 2.97 -26.55
C LEU A 252 -8.42 4.14 -26.90
N GLY A 253 -8.73 4.84 -27.99
CA GLY A 253 -8.15 6.14 -28.26
C GLY A 253 -8.40 6.71 -29.65
N GLY A 254 -8.09 7.98 -29.83
CA GLY A 254 -8.28 8.72 -31.07
C GLY A 254 -7.16 9.73 -31.37
N PRO A 255 -7.00 10.17 -32.63
CA PRO A 255 -5.84 10.96 -33.06
C PRO A 255 -5.88 12.44 -32.68
N ARG A 256 -6.93 12.89 -31.97
CA ARG A 256 -7.15 14.31 -31.67
C ARG A 256 -7.08 14.54 -30.16
N ALA A 257 -6.08 15.29 -29.72
CA ALA A 257 -6.01 15.79 -28.36
C ALA A 257 -7.19 16.73 -28.07
N VAL A 258 -7.83 16.51 -26.92
CA VAL A 258 -8.90 17.36 -26.38
C VAL A 258 -8.47 17.85 -25.01
N GLN A 259 -8.39 19.17 -24.80
CA GLN A 259 -7.92 19.74 -23.53
C GLN A 259 -8.77 19.29 -22.33
N ALA A 260 -10.09 19.22 -22.50
CA ALA A 260 -10.99 18.76 -21.44
C ALA A 260 -10.73 17.30 -21.02
N GLU A 261 -10.19 16.48 -21.92
CA GLU A 261 -9.80 15.09 -21.62
C GLU A 261 -8.50 15.05 -20.81
N GLN A 262 -7.50 15.88 -21.15
CA GLN A 262 -6.32 16.08 -20.30
C GLN A 262 -6.70 16.63 -18.91
N ASP A 263 -7.68 17.53 -18.83
CA ASP A 263 -8.15 18.07 -17.53
C ASP A 263 -8.81 16.96 -16.68
N ALA A 264 -9.54 16.04 -17.31
CA ALA A 264 -10.08 14.84 -16.64
C ALA A 264 -8.97 13.89 -16.18
N VAL A 265 -7.95 13.64 -17.02
CA VAL A 265 -6.75 12.89 -16.62
C VAL A 265 -6.10 13.52 -15.38
N ASN A 266 -5.91 14.84 -15.39
CA ASN A 266 -5.29 15.57 -14.28
C ASN A 266 -6.12 15.49 -12.99
N TYR A 267 -7.45 15.56 -13.09
CA TYR A 267 -8.35 15.39 -11.95
C TYR A 267 -8.14 14.02 -11.28
N ILE A 268 -8.08 12.96 -12.08
CA ILE A 268 -7.92 11.58 -11.62
C ILE A 268 -6.52 11.35 -11.04
N TYR A 269 -5.49 11.88 -11.70
CA TYR A 269 -4.13 11.86 -11.18
C TYR A 269 -4.02 12.52 -9.80
N ASN A 270 -4.67 13.68 -9.61
CA ASN A 270 -4.71 14.37 -8.31
C ASN A 270 -5.51 13.61 -7.24
N LYS A 271 -6.40 12.69 -7.63
CA LYS A 271 -7.04 11.72 -6.74
C LYS A 271 -6.19 10.49 -6.45
N ASN A 272 -4.97 10.46 -6.97
CA ASN A 272 -4.02 9.36 -6.83
C ASN A 272 -4.53 8.04 -7.43
N ILE A 273 -5.21 8.11 -8.57
CA ILE A 273 -5.71 6.94 -9.31
C ILE A 273 -4.88 6.79 -10.59
N PRO A 274 -4.11 5.70 -10.78
CA PRO A 274 -3.32 5.50 -11.99
C PRO A 274 -4.22 5.20 -13.20
N LEU A 275 -3.84 5.80 -14.33
CA LEU A 275 -4.52 5.68 -15.62
C LEU A 275 -3.63 4.91 -16.59
N PHE A 276 -4.18 3.86 -17.20
CA PHE A 276 -3.50 3.08 -18.24
C PHE A 276 -4.28 3.17 -19.54
N ALA A 277 -3.59 3.39 -20.66
CA ALA A 277 -4.23 3.40 -21.97
C ALA A 277 -3.42 2.70 -23.06
N SER A 278 -4.11 2.10 -24.02
CA SER A 278 -3.49 1.42 -25.16
C SER A 278 -2.77 2.41 -26.09
N ALA A 279 -1.52 2.14 -26.47
CA ALA A 279 -0.74 3.02 -27.33
C ALA A 279 -1.28 3.14 -28.77
N GLY A 280 -2.07 2.15 -29.24
CA GLY A 280 -2.69 2.13 -30.56
C GLY A 280 -2.16 1.03 -31.48
N ASN A 281 -2.89 0.78 -32.57
CA ASN A 281 -2.66 -0.36 -33.48
C ASN A 281 -2.30 0.07 -34.91
N SER A 282 -1.74 1.26 -35.07
CA SER A 282 -1.44 1.86 -36.39
C SER A 282 0.05 2.13 -36.60
N GLY A 283 0.95 1.45 -35.89
CA GLY A 283 2.40 1.59 -36.03
C GLY A 283 2.91 1.34 -37.45
N ASN A 284 2.28 0.43 -38.19
CA ASN A 284 2.55 0.16 -39.60
C ASN A 284 1.66 0.97 -40.58
N GLN A 285 0.82 1.87 -40.06
CA GLN A 285 -0.19 2.64 -40.80
C GLN A 285 -0.07 4.13 -40.46
N GLY A 286 1.11 4.70 -40.71
CA GLY A 286 1.39 6.12 -40.49
C GLY A 286 1.64 6.51 -39.03
N ASN A 287 1.41 5.60 -38.07
CA ASN A 287 1.71 5.76 -36.65
C ASN A 287 1.21 7.09 -36.05
N PRO A 288 -0.10 7.42 -36.18
CA PRO A 288 -0.64 8.59 -35.51
C PRO A 288 -0.52 8.44 -33.99
N THR A 289 -0.11 9.52 -33.32
CA THR A 289 -0.24 9.64 -31.87
C THR A 289 -1.72 9.67 -31.51
N ILE A 290 -2.12 8.86 -30.52
CA ILE A 290 -3.50 8.78 -30.04
C ILE A 290 -3.61 9.15 -28.56
N TYR A 291 -4.80 9.62 -28.19
CA TYR A 291 -5.17 10.05 -26.86
C TYR A 291 -6.34 9.16 -26.37
N PRO A 292 -6.41 8.81 -25.07
CA PRO A 292 -5.68 9.45 -23.96
C PRO A 292 -4.25 8.93 -23.71
N ALA A 293 -3.79 7.89 -24.41
CA ALA A 293 -2.47 7.30 -24.15
C ALA A 293 -1.29 8.29 -24.21
N ALA A 294 -1.35 9.30 -25.08
CA ALA A 294 -0.29 10.30 -25.18
C ALA A 294 -0.44 11.52 -24.25
N PHE A 295 -1.43 11.53 -23.34
CA PHE A 295 -1.55 12.60 -22.33
C PHE A 295 -0.53 12.45 -21.21
N ASP A 296 -0.14 13.58 -20.62
CA ASP A 296 0.63 13.57 -19.38
C ASP A 296 -0.20 12.87 -18.28
N HIS A 297 0.46 12.13 -17.39
CA HIS A 297 -0.16 11.34 -16.31
C HIS A 297 -0.96 10.09 -16.75
N VAL A 298 -0.83 9.65 -18.00
CA VAL A 298 -1.34 8.36 -18.47
C VAL A 298 -0.17 7.43 -18.79
N ILE A 299 -0.20 6.21 -18.28
CA ILE A 299 0.80 5.18 -18.58
C ILE A 299 0.41 4.50 -19.88
N ALA A 300 1.14 4.79 -20.97
CA ALA A 300 0.83 4.25 -22.28
C ALA A 300 1.41 2.85 -22.49
N VAL A 301 0.57 1.93 -22.99
CA VAL A 301 0.90 0.51 -23.09
C VAL A 301 1.01 0.02 -24.53
N GLY A 302 2.21 -0.38 -24.93
CA GLY A 302 2.51 -1.05 -26.19
C GLY A 302 2.31 -2.57 -26.16
N ALA A 303 2.35 -3.22 -27.32
CA ALA A 303 2.10 -4.66 -27.45
C ALA A 303 3.34 -5.46 -27.86
N THR A 304 3.58 -6.58 -27.19
CA THR A 304 4.60 -7.58 -27.54
C THR A 304 4.00 -8.96 -27.85
N ASN A 305 4.79 -9.80 -28.51
CA ASN A 305 4.45 -11.20 -28.77
C ASN A 305 5.27 -12.18 -27.92
N THR A 306 5.04 -13.48 -28.11
CA THR A 306 5.71 -14.59 -27.40
C THR A 306 7.24 -14.56 -27.48
N GLN A 307 7.81 -13.88 -28.47
CA GLN A 307 9.25 -13.77 -28.70
C GLN A 307 9.86 -12.48 -28.10
N ASP A 308 9.13 -11.73 -27.27
CA ASP A 308 9.52 -10.39 -26.79
C ASP A 308 9.77 -9.39 -27.92
N LYS A 309 9.14 -9.58 -29.07
CA LYS A 309 9.16 -8.59 -30.15
C LYS A 309 7.95 -7.68 -30.02
N VAL A 310 8.18 -6.37 -30.12
CA VAL A 310 7.09 -5.40 -30.27
C VAL A 310 6.30 -5.73 -31.55
N ALA A 311 4.98 -5.78 -31.42
CA ALA A 311 4.09 -6.11 -32.52
C ALA A 311 4.17 -5.03 -33.61
N SER A 312 4.16 -5.41 -34.88
CA SER A 312 4.30 -4.46 -35.99
C SER A 312 3.16 -3.43 -36.07
N PHE A 313 1.99 -3.77 -35.54
CA PHE A 313 0.87 -2.84 -35.43
C PHE A 313 1.00 -1.89 -34.24
N SER A 314 1.79 -2.22 -33.21
CA SER A 314 1.88 -1.39 -32.00
C SER A 314 2.37 0.00 -32.36
N SER A 315 1.56 1.01 -32.09
CA SER A 315 2.00 2.39 -32.22
C SER A 315 3.19 2.65 -31.28
N TYR A 316 4.05 3.56 -31.69
CA TYR A 316 5.32 3.84 -31.03
C TYR A 316 5.57 5.36 -30.96
N GLY A 317 6.33 5.80 -29.96
CA GLY A 317 6.69 7.19 -29.73
C GLY A 317 7.21 7.41 -28.32
N ASN A 318 7.67 8.62 -28.02
CA ASN A 318 8.21 8.97 -26.70
C ASN A 318 7.16 8.83 -25.57
N TYR A 319 5.88 8.86 -25.92
CA TYR A 319 4.76 8.71 -25.00
C TYR A 319 4.54 7.25 -24.57
N VAL A 320 5.16 6.25 -25.22
CA VAL A 320 5.04 4.85 -24.79
C VAL A 320 5.91 4.62 -23.56
N ASP A 321 5.30 4.13 -22.48
CA ASP A 321 6.01 3.94 -21.19
C ASP A 321 6.37 2.50 -20.93
N ILE A 322 5.52 1.55 -21.34
CA ILE A 322 5.77 0.13 -21.15
C ILE A 322 5.11 -0.70 -22.24
N ALA A 323 5.61 -1.91 -22.49
CA ALA A 323 4.94 -2.89 -23.33
C ALA A 323 4.49 -4.11 -22.54
N ALA A 324 3.40 -4.75 -22.96
CA ALA A 324 2.88 -5.97 -22.35
C ALA A 324 2.43 -6.99 -23.42
N PRO A 325 2.12 -8.25 -23.06
CA PRO A 325 1.62 -9.23 -24.02
C PRO A 325 0.36 -8.73 -24.74
N GLY A 326 0.40 -8.66 -26.08
CA GLY A 326 -0.70 -8.12 -26.89
C GLY A 326 -0.93 -8.86 -28.21
N VAL A 327 -0.34 -10.04 -28.40
CA VAL A 327 -0.53 -10.87 -29.61
C VAL A 327 -1.00 -12.26 -29.21
N ASN A 328 -2.12 -12.69 -29.80
CA ASN A 328 -2.78 -13.96 -29.49
C ASN A 328 -3.04 -14.11 -27.98
N ILE A 329 -3.81 -13.19 -27.42
CA ILE A 329 -4.18 -13.17 -26.01
C ILE A 329 -5.58 -13.77 -25.85
N ALA A 330 -5.68 -14.88 -25.13
CA ALA A 330 -6.94 -15.51 -24.79
C ALA A 330 -7.66 -14.74 -23.66
N SER A 331 -8.96 -14.50 -23.80
CA SER A 331 -9.81 -13.85 -22.80
C SER A 331 -11.28 -14.24 -22.93
N THR A 332 -12.11 -13.74 -22.02
CA THR A 332 -13.57 -13.79 -22.07
C THR A 332 -14.15 -13.02 -23.27
N ALA A 333 -15.34 -13.37 -23.73
CA ALA A 333 -16.01 -12.78 -24.88
C ALA A 333 -17.54 -12.89 -24.78
N LEU A 334 -18.27 -12.10 -25.57
CA LEU A 334 -19.73 -12.26 -25.71
C LEU A 334 -20.12 -13.36 -26.70
N ALA A 335 -19.25 -13.65 -27.66
CA ALA A 335 -19.49 -14.61 -28.73
C ALA A 335 -18.93 -16.01 -28.40
N ARG A 336 -19.23 -16.97 -29.28
CA ARG A 336 -18.79 -18.39 -29.16
C ARG A 336 -19.27 -19.02 -27.86
N ASP A 337 -18.42 -19.83 -27.24
CA ASP A 337 -18.54 -20.45 -25.92
C ASP A 337 -18.18 -19.50 -24.77
N GLY A 338 -18.04 -18.19 -25.05
CA GLY A 338 -17.69 -17.16 -24.07
C GLY A 338 -16.22 -16.76 -24.07
N TYR A 339 -15.41 -17.25 -25.01
CA TYR A 339 -13.97 -16.96 -25.01
C TYR A 339 -13.44 -16.67 -26.43
N GLU A 340 -12.38 -15.87 -26.50
CA GLU A 340 -11.74 -15.52 -27.76
C GLU A 340 -10.23 -15.30 -27.62
N ILE A 341 -9.56 -15.20 -28.77
CA ILE A 341 -8.14 -14.85 -28.87
C ILE A 341 -8.01 -13.57 -29.69
N GLY A 342 -7.55 -12.50 -29.04
CA GLY A 342 -7.38 -11.17 -29.63
C GLY A 342 -5.91 -10.77 -29.82
N SER A 343 -5.67 -9.76 -30.66
CA SER A 343 -4.36 -9.10 -30.77
C SER A 343 -4.54 -7.59 -30.87
N GLY A 344 -3.76 -6.85 -30.09
CA GLY A 344 -3.79 -5.39 -30.04
C GLY A 344 -2.99 -4.85 -28.86
N THR A 345 -2.78 -3.54 -28.84
CA THR A 345 -2.40 -2.81 -27.61
C THR A 345 -3.53 -2.78 -26.59
N SER A 346 -4.78 -2.98 -27.05
CA SER A 346 -5.96 -3.16 -26.20
C SER A 346 -5.78 -4.34 -25.22
N PRO A 347 -5.55 -5.61 -25.62
CA PRO A 347 -5.22 -6.69 -24.68
C PRO A 347 -3.99 -6.46 -23.79
N ALA A 348 -3.02 -5.65 -24.24
CA ALA A 348 -1.81 -5.36 -23.46
C ALA A 348 -2.08 -4.44 -22.26
N CYS A 349 -2.98 -3.47 -22.41
CA CYS A 349 -3.34 -2.50 -21.37
C CYS A 349 -3.84 -3.14 -20.05
N PRO A 350 -4.83 -4.06 -20.05
CA PRO A 350 -5.35 -4.66 -18.83
C PRO A 350 -4.33 -5.57 -18.11
N PHE A 351 -3.30 -6.08 -18.79
CA PHE A 351 -2.20 -6.75 -18.09
C PHE A 351 -1.50 -5.80 -17.12
N VAL A 352 -1.18 -4.57 -17.58
CA VAL A 352 -0.50 -3.56 -16.76
C VAL A 352 -1.42 -3.07 -15.65
N ALA A 353 -2.69 -2.82 -15.95
CA ALA A 353 -3.68 -2.40 -14.96
C ALA A 353 -3.89 -3.47 -13.86
N GLY A 354 -4.00 -4.75 -14.23
CA GLY A 354 -4.08 -5.85 -13.27
C GLY A 354 -2.83 -5.99 -12.40
N THR A 355 -1.64 -5.78 -12.97
CA THR A 355 -0.38 -5.79 -12.22
C THR A 355 -0.29 -4.63 -11.23
N ALA A 356 -0.73 -3.43 -11.62
CA ALA A 356 -0.85 -2.29 -10.70
C ALA A 356 -1.81 -2.60 -9.54
N ALA A 357 -2.89 -3.35 -9.80
CA ALA A 357 -3.86 -3.74 -8.78
C ALA A 357 -3.27 -4.72 -7.78
N LEU A 358 -2.47 -5.70 -8.24
CA LEU A 358 -1.73 -6.58 -7.35
C LEU A 358 -0.75 -5.80 -6.46
N ALA A 359 -0.01 -4.84 -7.04
CA ALA A 359 0.93 -4.01 -6.27
C ALA A 359 0.21 -3.15 -5.22
N LEU A 360 -0.89 -2.47 -5.59
CA LEU A 360 -1.72 -1.69 -4.66
C LEU A 360 -2.39 -2.54 -3.57
N SER A 361 -2.58 -3.84 -3.81
CA SER A 361 -3.17 -4.74 -2.81
C SER A 361 -2.22 -5.00 -1.63
N VAL A 362 -0.90 -4.88 -1.84
CA VAL A 362 0.13 -5.08 -0.80
C VAL A 362 0.75 -3.77 -0.31
N TRP A 363 0.70 -2.72 -1.14
CA TRP A 363 1.18 -1.38 -0.80
C TRP A 363 0.14 -0.32 -1.23
N PRO A 364 -0.95 -0.16 -0.46
CA PRO A 364 -2.10 0.67 -0.86
C PRO A 364 -1.83 2.18 -0.87
N GLU A 365 -0.75 2.63 -0.23
CA GLU A 365 -0.34 4.04 -0.14
C GLU A 365 0.50 4.53 -1.33
N LEU A 366 0.79 3.68 -2.32
CA LEU A 366 1.55 4.08 -3.50
C LEU A 366 0.91 5.27 -4.20
N THR A 367 1.74 6.26 -4.54
CA THR A 367 1.33 7.36 -5.43
C THR A 367 1.32 6.91 -6.90
N VAL A 368 0.60 7.61 -7.79
CA VAL A 368 0.61 7.31 -9.23
C VAL A 368 2.04 7.31 -9.79
N ASP A 369 2.85 8.30 -9.44
CA ASP A 369 4.26 8.37 -9.86
C ASP A 369 5.08 7.17 -9.36
N GLN A 370 4.82 6.71 -8.13
CA GLN A 370 5.49 5.55 -7.59
C GLN A 370 5.03 4.25 -8.26
N ILE A 371 3.74 4.14 -8.64
CA ILE A 371 3.23 3.01 -9.42
C ILE A 371 3.90 2.98 -10.79
N GLU A 372 3.97 4.11 -11.47
CA GLU A 372 4.65 4.23 -12.77
C GLU A 372 6.11 3.80 -12.66
N LYS A 373 6.87 4.34 -11.69
CA LYS A 373 8.28 3.96 -11.45
C LYS A 373 8.44 2.50 -11.06
N LEU A 374 7.52 1.97 -10.25
CA LEU A 374 7.52 0.58 -9.81
C LEU A 374 7.35 -0.36 -10.99
N ILE A 375 6.40 -0.06 -11.88
CA ILE A 375 6.11 -0.85 -13.09
C ILE A 375 7.25 -0.72 -14.10
N THR A 376 7.62 0.51 -14.48
CA THR A 376 8.63 0.78 -15.50
C THR A 376 10.03 0.35 -15.06
N GLY A 377 10.39 0.60 -13.81
CA GLY A 377 11.69 0.22 -13.24
C GLY A 377 11.83 -1.27 -12.93
N SER A 378 10.73 -2.04 -12.95
CA SER A 378 10.75 -3.50 -12.83
C SER A 378 10.76 -4.22 -14.18
N ALA A 379 10.49 -3.50 -15.28
CA ALA A 379 10.33 -4.08 -16.61
C ALA A 379 11.56 -4.87 -17.08
N VAL A 380 11.31 -5.88 -17.92
CA VAL A 380 12.37 -6.55 -18.69
C VAL A 380 12.65 -5.69 -19.92
N ASP A 381 13.79 -5.03 -19.93
CA ASP A 381 14.30 -4.32 -21.10
C ASP A 381 14.63 -5.32 -22.23
N ILE A 382 13.87 -5.23 -23.34
CA ILE A 382 13.85 -6.22 -24.43
C ILE A 382 14.41 -5.70 -25.76
N LEU A 383 14.70 -4.40 -25.86
CA LEU A 383 15.19 -3.76 -27.09
C LEU A 383 16.50 -3.02 -26.85
N THR A 384 16.43 -1.71 -26.63
CA THR A 384 17.61 -0.87 -26.45
C THR A 384 17.74 -0.53 -24.98
N PRO A 385 18.95 -0.63 -24.37
CA PRO A 385 19.15 -0.29 -22.97
C PRO A 385 18.47 1.02 -22.54
N GLY A 386 17.52 0.94 -21.62
CA GLY A 386 16.72 2.07 -21.13
C GLY A 386 15.40 2.29 -21.88
N LYS A 387 14.81 3.49 -21.75
CA LYS A 387 13.54 3.81 -22.43
C LYS A 387 13.77 3.92 -23.94
N ASP A 388 12.99 3.16 -24.73
CA ASP A 388 12.93 3.25 -26.18
C ASP A 388 11.50 3.59 -26.66
N VAL A 389 11.38 4.07 -27.90
CA VAL A 389 10.09 4.56 -28.42
C VAL A 389 9.08 3.44 -28.74
N TYR A 390 9.52 2.18 -28.86
CA TYR A 390 8.69 1.05 -29.25
C TYR A 390 8.15 0.30 -28.04
N SER A 391 9.01 0.04 -27.05
CA SER A 391 8.65 -0.75 -25.87
C SER A 391 8.60 0.06 -24.56
N GLY A 392 8.88 1.36 -24.63
CA GLY A 392 9.03 2.18 -23.43
C GLY A 392 10.22 1.68 -22.62
N TYR A 393 10.02 1.44 -21.32
CA TYR A 393 11.03 0.84 -20.44
C TYR A 393 11.20 -0.68 -20.61
N GLY A 394 10.43 -1.30 -21.51
CA GLY A 394 10.51 -2.72 -21.81
C GLY A 394 9.20 -3.46 -21.58
N ARG A 395 9.29 -4.79 -21.50
CA ARG A 395 8.15 -5.65 -21.24
C ARG A 395 7.81 -5.70 -19.75
N LEU A 396 6.53 -5.59 -19.41
CA LEU A 396 5.96 -5.81 -18.08
C LEU A 396 6.52 -7.08 -17.41
N ASP A 397 6.97 -6.91 -16.16
CA ASP A 397 7.40 -7.98 -15.24
C ASP A 397 6.55 -7.88 -13.96
N THR A 398 5.47 -8.64 -13.92
CA THR A 398 4.51 -8.66 -12.81
C THR A 398 5.14 -9.23 -11.55
N TYR A 399 5.97 -10.26 -11.68
CA TYR A 399 6.69 -10.83 -10.54
C TYR A 399 7.56 -9.77 -9.86
N LYS A 400 8.45 -9.10 -10.60
CA LYS A 400 9.34 -8.08 -10.03
C LYS A 400 8.57 -6.87 -9.53
N THR A 401 7.52 -6.44 -10.24
CA THR A 401 6.68 -5.31 -9.80
C THR A 401 6.06 -5.60 -8.44
N VAL A 402 5.43 -6.77 -8.28
CA VAL A 402 4.80 -7.18 -7.02
C VAL A 402 5.84 -7.46 -5.94
N GLN A 403 6.97 -8.08 -6.28
CA GLN A 403 8.07 -8.30 -5.34
C GLN A 403 8.57 -6.97 -4.76
N ASN A 404 8.84 -6.00 -5.62
CA ASN A 404 9.25 -4.65 -5.21
C ASN A 404 8.16 -3.96 -4.38
N ALA A 405 6.88 -4.18 -4.69
CA ALA A 405 5.76 -3.67 -3.89
C ALA A 405 5.76 -4.26 -2.47
N VAL A 406 5.93 -5.58 -2.34
CA VAL A 406 6.00 -6.29 -1.05
C VAL A 406 7.21 -5.83 -0.23
N LEU A 407 8.37 -5.65 -0.89
CA LEU A 407 9.58 -5.13 -0.26
C LEU A 407 9.52 -3.63 0.05
N ARG A 408 8.46 -2.94 -0.40
CA ARG A 408 8.29 -1.49 -0.32
C ARG A 408 9.46 -0.70 -0.91
N THR A 409 9.93 -1.19 -2.06
CA THR A 409 11.09 -0.68 -2.79
C THR A 409 10.64 -0.09 -4.13
N ILE A 410 10.93 1.19 -4.37
CA ILE A 410 10.77 1.81 -5.70
C ILE A 410 12.10 1.66 -6.47
N PRO A 411 12.13 1.02 -7.66
CA PRO A 411 13.34 0.90 -8.46
C PRO A 411 13.90 2.26 -8.88
N GLY A 412 15.23 2.40 -8.88
CA GLY A 412 15.91 3.63 -9.31
C GLY A 412 15.82 4.79 -8.33
N GLU A 413 14.92 4.76 -7.36
CA GLU A 413 14.99 5.64 -6.20
C GLU A 413 16.04 5.10 -5.22
N PRO A 414 16.84 5.98 -4.59
CA PRO A 414 17.65 5.55 -3.46
C PRO A 414 16.71 4.84 -2.49
N GLN A 415 16.96 3.54 -2.26
CA GLN A 415 16.38 2.87 -1.11
C GLN A 415 16.59 3.81 0.06
N PRO A 416 15.57 4.07 0.91
CA PRO A 416 15.85 4.73 2.18
C PRO A 416 17.01 3.95 2.77
N GLN A 417 18.19 4.57 2.83
CA GLN A 417 19.37 3.87 3.29
C GLN A 417 18.97 3.31 4.65
N PRO A 418 19.23 2.02 4.95
CA PRO A 418 19.17 1.60 6.34
C PRO A 418 19.95 2.68 7.09
N PRO A 419 19.33 3.37 8.05
CA PRO A 419 19.94 4.55 8.64
C PRO A 419 21.36 4.14 9.00
N THR A 420 22.34 4.91 8.52
CA THR A 420 23.72 4.75 8.99
C THR A 420 23.59 4.66 10.50
N PRO A 421 24.06 3.58 11.17
CA PRO A 421 23.82 3.44 12.59
C PRO A 421 24.20 4.77 13.23
N PRO A 422 23.26 5.48 13.88
CA PRO A 422 23.63 6.66 14.61
C PRO A 422 24.75 6.22 15.55
N ALA A 423 25.76 7.06 15.75
CA ALA A 423 26.64 6.88 16.90
C ALA A 423 25.74 6.53 18.10
N PRO A 424 26.04 5.45 18.86
CA PRO A 424 25.11 4.82 19.79
C PRO A 424 24.34 5.89 20.56
N GLN A 425 23.08 6.10 20.17
CA GLN A 425 22.23 7.03 20.88
C GLN A 425 21.88 6.36 22.22
N PRO A 426 21.89 7.13 23.32
CA PRO A 426 21.49 6.60 24.61
C PRO A 426 20.12 5.93 24.49
N PRO A 427 19.89 4.77 25.12
CA PRO A 427 18.56 4.18 25.15
C PRO A 427 17.57 5.20 25.68
N THR A 428 16.42 5.34 25.01
CA THR A 428 15.25 6.00 25.59
C THR A 428 14.97 5.33 26.92
N PRO A 429 14.88 6.05 28.06
CA PRO A 429 14.72 5.42 29.36
C PRO A 429 13.45 4.56 29.37
N GLU A 430 13.62 3.28 29.70
CA GLU A 430 12.52 2.38 30.03
C GLU A 430 11.68 3.01 31.16
N PRO A 431 10.34 2.87 31.17
CA PRO A 431 9.49 3.41 32.24
C PRO A 431 10.09 3.07 33.60
N GLN A 432 10.48 4.08 34.39
CA GLN A 432 11.24 3.84 35.62
C GLN A 432 10.40 2.98 36.58
N PRO A 433 10.87 1.79 36.97
CA PRO A 433 10.12 0.93 37.86
C PRO A 433 9.94 1.60 39.23
N GLY A 434 8.70 1.93 39.59
CA GLY A 434 8.33 2.41 40.93
C GLY A 434 7.77 3.82 41.03
N ASN A 435 7.79 4.64 39.98
CA ASN A 435 7.15 5.95 39.98
C ASN A 435 5.74 5.86 39.37
N PRO A 436 4.68 6.29 40.07
CA PRO A 436 3.36 6.38 39.46
C PRO A 436 3.37 7.45 38.38
N ALA A 437 2.88 7.12 37.18
CA ALA A 437 2.99 7.97 36.00
C ALA A 437 2.48 9.40 36.21
N PHE A 438 1.37 9.61 36.92
CA PHE A 438 0.76 10.93 37.10
C PHE A 438 1.08 11.62 38.42
N VAL A 439 1.86 10.98 39.30
CA VAL A 439 2.18 11.55 40.61
C VAL A 439 3.44 12.40 40.50
N PRO A 440 3.46 13.64 41.05
CA PRO A 440 4.66 14.45 41.09
C PRO A 440 5.84 13.69 41.67
N VAL A 441 6.95 13.70 40.94
CA VAL A 441 8.20 13.10 41.37
C VAL A 441 9.09 14.16 42.03
N GLY A 442 9.93 13.72 42.97
CA GLY A 442 10.88 14.61 43.62
C GLY A 442 11.91 15.14 42.62
N ALA A 443 12.36 16.38 42.80
CA ALA A 443 13.41 16.96 41.98
C ALA A 443 14.66 16.05 41.97
N PRO A 444 15.28 15.79 40.79
CA PRO A 444 16.47 14.95 40.71
C PRO A 444 17.64 15.57 41.51
N PRO A 445 18.60 14.76 41.99
CA PRO A 445 19.80 15.27 42.66
C PRO A 445 20.57 16.22 41.75
N LEU A 446 21.15 17.30 42.29
CA LEU A 446 22.00 18.20 41.52
C LEU A 446 23.42 17.62 41.38
N PRO A 447 24.01 17.57 40.17
CA PRO A 447 23.45 18.01 38.89
C PRO A 447 22.44 17.00 38.30
N ALA A 448 21.36 17.50 37.68
CA ALA A 448 20.37 16.66 37.03
C ALA A 448 21.01 15.76 35.96
N PRO A 449 20.48 14.54 35.73
CA PRO A 449 20.95 13.66 34.66
C PRO A 449 20.96 14.38 33.30
N VAL A 450 22.03 14.15 32.53
CA VAL A 450 22.19 14.77 31.20
C VAL A 450 21.04 14.33 30.29
N GLY A 451 20.27 15.29 29.78
CA GLY A 451 19.16 15.04 28.85
C GLY A 451 17.76 14.99 29.48
N GLU A 452 17.65 15.22 30.79
CA GLU A 452 16.38 15.28 31.54
C GLU A 452 16.12 16.69 32.08
N VAL A 453 14.87 17.15 31.99
CA VAL A 453 14.42 18.45 32.50
C VAL A 453 13.30 18.22 33.50
N TYR A 454 13.49 18.68 34.73
CA TYR A 454 12.46 18.70 35.76
C TYR A 454 11.66 20.01 35.69
N PHE A 455 10.34 19.91 35.67
CA PHE A 455 9.43 21.04 35.68
C PHE A 455 8.81 21.21 37.08
N PRO A 456 9.27 22.17 37.91
CA PRO A 456 8.74 22.38 39.25
C PRO A 456 7.26 22.80 39.27
N GLU A 457 6.74 23.33 38.15
CA GLU A 457 5.33 23.75 38.01
C GLU A 457 4.36 22.57 38.08
N THR A 458 4.77 21.40 37.60
CA THR A 458 3.95 20.18 37.60
C THR A 458 4.58 19.05 38.43
N GLY A 459 5.86 19.15 38.75
CA GLY A 459 6.61 18.12 39.46
C GLY A 459 6.98 16.93 38.58
N HIS A 460 7.01 17.08 37.25
CA HIS A 460 7.27 16.00 36.30
C HIS A 460 8.55 16.23 35.49
N ASN A 461 9.14 15.13 35.03
CA ASN A 461 10.31 15.17 34.16
C ASN A 461 9.94 15.07 32.68
N LEU A 462 10.81 15.63 31.83
CA LEU A 462 10.79 15.42 30.39
C LEU A 462 12.18 15.07 29.91
N ARG A 463 12.30 13.99 29.14
CA ARG A 463 13.60 13.49 28.65
C ARG A 463 13.45 12.76 27.32
N GLY A 464 14.59 12.29 26.81
CA GLY A 464 14.66 11.41 25.64
C GLY A 464 13.96 11.96 24.40
N GLU A 465 13.33 11.06 23.63
CA GLU A 465 12.68 11.39 22.36
C GLU A 465 11.48 12.33 22.52
N PHE A 466 10.73 12.23 23.62
CA PHE A 466 9.63 13.15 23.90
C PHE A 466 10.12 14.56 24.18
N LYS A 467 11.24 14.73 24.90
CA LYS A 467 11.89 16.03 25.06
C LYS A 467 12.35 16.61 23.72
N ASN A 468 13.04 15.79 22.92
CA ASN A 468 13.54 16.21 21.61
C ASN A 468 12.39 16.66 20.69
N TYR A 469 11.29 15.92 20.69
CA TYR A 469 10.09 16.26 19.93
C TYR A 469 9.42 17.54 20.46
N TRP A 470 9.31 17.68 21.78
CA TRP A 470 8.76 18.86 22.44
C TRP A 470 9.56 20.12 22.08
N ASP A 471 10.89 20.08 22.23
CA ASP A 471 11.79 21.21 21.93
C ASP A 471 11.68 21.63 20.45
N ARG A 472 11.65 20.66 19.53
CA ARG A 472 11.60 20.93 18.09
C ARG A 472 10.29 21.58 17.67
N ASN A 473 9.17 21.15 18.26
CA ASN A 473 7.82 21.45 17.78
C ASN A 473 7.10 22.56 18.57
N GLY A 474 7.86 23.47 19.20
CA GLY A 474 7.31 24.67 19.84
C GLY A 474 7.11 24.57 21.36
N GLY A 475 7.48 23.44 21.95
CA GLY A 475 7.62 23.23 23.39
C GLY A 475 6.41 23.71 24.21
N LEU A 476 6.68 24.53 25.22
CA LEU A 476 5.70 24.97 26.22
C LEU A 476 4.49 25.67 25.58
N ALA A 477 4.73 26.47 24.54
CA ALA A 477 3.69 27.23 23.87
C ALA A 477 2.70 26.31 23.14
N VAL A 478 3.16 25.17 22.61
CA VAL A 478 2.35 24.25 21.81
C VAL A 478 1.77 23.12 22.68
N PHE A 479 2.58 22.48 23.52
CA PHE A 479 2.19 21.26 24.23
C PHE A 479 1.86 21.48 25.71
N GLY A 480 2.38 22.55 26.31
CA GLY A 480 2.27 22.79 27.75
C GLY A 480 3.31 21.99 28.56
N TYR A 481 3.17 22.03 29.88
CA TYR A 481 4.04 21.27 30.78
C TYR A 481 3.76 19.76 30.72
N PRO A 482 4.75 18.89 30.97
CA PRO A 482 4.49 17.46 31.22
C PRO A 482 3.66 17.32 32.49
N ILE A 483 2.67 16.42 32.48
CA ILE A 483 1.79 16.09 33.61
C ILE A 483 1.86 14.61 33.99
N SER A 484 2.73 13.86 33.32
CA SER A 484 3.05 12.48 33.67
C SER A 484 4.51 12.20 33.37
N GLU A 485 5.05 11.13 33.95
CA GLU A 485 6.24 10.43 33.44
C GLU A 485 5.86 9.58 32.22
N GLU A 486 6.85 8.96 31.57
CA GLU A 486 6.60 8.00 30.50
C GLU A 486 6.03 6.68 31.07
N PHE A 487 4.96 6.16 30.46
CA PHE A 487 4.37 4.88 30.86
C PHE A 487 3.70 4.18 29.67
N THR A 488 3.42 2.89 29.80
CA THR A 488 2.70 2.14 28.77
C THR A 488 1.19 2.33 28.91
N GLU A 489 0.53 2.81 27.87
CA GLU A 489 -0.93 2.89 27.79
C GLU A 489 -1.45 2.01 26.65
N GLN A 490 -2.54 1.29 26.90
CA GLN A 490 -3.31 0.61 25.86
C GLN A 490 -4.31 1.59 25.26
N THR A 491 -4.27 1.73 23.94
CA THR A 491 -5.16 2.57 23.15
C THR A 491 -5.91 1.70 22.14
N PRO A 492 -6.98 2.20 21.50
CA PRO A 492 -7.62 1.49 20.39
C PRO A 492 -6.65 1.16 19.24
N GLU A 493 -5.60 1.98 19.05
CA GLU A 493 -4.59 1.80 18.02
C GLU A 493 -3.43 0.86 18.43
N GLY A 494 -3.33 0.47 19.70
CA GLY A 494 -2.29 -0.42 20.20
C GLY A 494 -1.70 -0.02 21.55
N SER A 495 -0.63 -0.70 21.94
CA SER A 495 0.10 -0.46 23.18
C SER A 495 1.31 0.43 22.91
N PHE A 496 1.33 1.64 23.46
CA PHE A 496 2.41 2.59 23.23
C PHE A 496 3.05 3.02 24.54
N THR A 497 4.35 3.35 24.50
CA THR A 497 4.93 4.20 25.54
C THR A 497 4.42 5.61 25.27
N VAL A 498 3.80 6.22 26.28
CA VAL A 498 3.18 7.53 26.18
C VAL A 498 3.66 8.46 27.27
N GLN A 499 3.56 9.76 27.03
CA GLN A 499 3.68 10.78 28.07
C GLN A 499 2.62 11.85 27.85
N TYR A 500 1.99 12.29 28.92
CA TYR A 500 0.96 13.32 28.89
C TYR A 500 1.57 14.69 29.18
N PHE A 501 1.13 15.66 28.38
CA PHE A 501 1.37 17.08 28.58
C PHE A 501 0.03 17.76 28.85
N GLU A 502 0.01 19.05 29.16
CA GLU A 502 -1.27 19.72 29.43
C GLU A 502 -2.24 19.71 28.24
N ARG A 503 -1.72 19.78 27.00
CA ARG A 503 -2.53 19.87 25.78
C ARG A 503 -2.54 18.61 24.92
N GLN A 504 -1.51 17.76 25.02
CA GLN A 504 -1.28 16.64 24.11
C GLN A 504 -0.81 15.37 24.82
N ARG A 505 -1.01 14.21 24.18
CA ARG A 505 -0.39 12.93 24.55
C ARG A 505 0.61 12.57 23.46
N PHE A 506 1.85 12.34 23.84
CA PHE A 506 2.86 11.84 22.92
C PHE A 506 2.86 10.32 22.95
N GLU A 507 2.98 9.71 21.78
CA GLU A 507 3.08 8.26 21.57
C GLU A 507 4.41 7.94 20.91
N PHE A 508 5.16 7.03 21.50
CA PHE A 508 6.40 6.55 20.92
C PHE A 508 6.13 5.36 20.00
N HIS A 509 6.55 5.52 18.75
CA HIS A 509 6.42 4.57 17.65
C HIS A 509 7.82 4.07 17.26
N PRO A 510 8.33 3.01 17.94
CA PRO A 510 9.66 2.48 17.68
C PRO A 510 9.84 1.93 16.25
N GLU A 511 8.74 1.59 15.58
CA GLU A 511 8.71 1.16 14.18
C GLU A 511 8.93 2.30 13.19
N LYS A 512 8.81 3.57 13.63
CA LYS A 512 9.01 4.75 12.79
C LYS A 512 10.39 5.34 13.03
N ALA A 513 11.02 5.83 11.97
CA ALA A 513 12.29 6.54 12.09
C ALA A 513 12.05 7.97 12.65
N ALA A 514 12.98 8.46 13.48
CA ALA A 514 13.04 9.88 13.80
C ALA A 514 13.15 10.71 12.50
N PRO A 515 12.45 11.84 12.35
CA PRO A 515 11.72 12.60 13.38
C PRO A 515 10.28 12.15 13.69
N TYR A 516 9.78 11.08 13.05
CA TYR A 516 8.36 10.65 13.06
C TYR A 516 8.07 9.50 14.05
N ASN A 517 9.05 9.15 14.87
CA ASN A 517 8.98 8.16 15.96
C ASN A 517 8.21 8.65 17.20
N VAL A 518 7.84 9.93 17.24
CA VAL A 518 6.92 10.50 18.23
C VAL A 518 5.73 11.08 17.49
N LEU A 519 4.53 10.60 17.80
CA LEU A 519 3.27 11.08 17.25
C LEU A 519 2.37 11.62 18.34
N LEU A 520 1.38 12.41 17.92
CA LEU A 520 0.35 12.93 18.81
C LEU A 520 -0.86 12.00 18.80
N GLY A 521 -1.26 11.59 20.00
CA GLY A 521 -2.45 10.75 20.20
C GLY A 521 -3.75 11.47 19.84
N ARG A 522 -4.77 10.69 19.48
CA ARG A 522 -6.09 11.19 19.07
C ARG A 522 -6.95 11.55 20.28
N LEU A 523 -6.47 12.51 21.08
CA LEU A 523 -7.11 12.90 22.34
C LEU A 523 -8.50 13.52 22.17
N GLY A 524 -8.76 14.23 21.06
CA GLY A 524 -10.09 14.78 20.79
C GLY A 524 -11.13 13.68 20.61
N ASP A 525 -10.80 12.69 19.77
CA ASP A 525 -11.62 11.49 19.58
C ASP A 525 -11.78 10.71 20.90
N SER A 526 -10.68 10.52 21.63
CA SER A 526 -10.69 9.78 22.91
C SER A 526 -11.58 10.42 23.96
N VAL A 527 -11.54 11.76 24.09
CA VAL A 527 -12.36 12.48 25.08
C VAL A 527 -13.83 12.46 24.72
N LEU A 528 -14.18 12.63 23.43
CA LEU A 528 -15.57 12.55 22.98
C LEU A 528 -16.15 11.16 23.26
N ARG A 529 -15.41 10.09 22.93
CA ARG A 529 -15.84 8.71 23.25
C ARG A 529 -16.00 8.45 24.74
N ASP A 530 -15.08 8.93 25.57
CA ASP A 530 -15.17 8.78 27.03
C ASP A 530 -16.40 9.51 27.61
N ARG A 531 -16.86 10.60 26.98
CA ARG A 531 -18.11 11.29 27.33
C ARG A 531 -19.36 10.56 26.84
N GLY A 532 -19.21 9.56 25.98
CA GLY A 532 -20.30 8.87 25.28
C GLY A 532 -20.80 9.61 24.04
N ASP A 533 -20.05 10.61 23.56
CA ASP A 533 -20.38 11.37 22.38
C ASP A 533 -19.83 10.68 21.12
N ASP A 534 -20.73 10.14 20.30
CA ASP A 534 -20.39 9.59 18.99
C ASP A 534 -20.37 10.70 17.93
N TRP A 535 -19.18 11.23 17.67
CA TRP A 535 -19.00 12.35 16.74
C TRP A 535 -19.34 12.01 15.28
N PHE A 536 -19.45 10.73 14.91
CA PHE A 536 -19.96 10.36 13.59
C PHE A 536 -21.39 10.88 13.37
N ASN A 537 -22.16 11.04 14.46
CA ASN A 537 -23.52 11.57 14.45
C ASN A 537 -23.60 13.09 14.64
N PHE A 538 -22.48 13.79 14.78
CA PHE A 538 -22.50 15.24 14.89
C PHE A 538 -23.03 15.88 13.60
N PRO A 539 -23.70 17.05 13.70
CA PRO A 539 -24.16 17.78 12.53
C PRO A 539 -23.02 18.02 11.53
N LYS A 540 -23.25 17.67 10.26
CA LYS A 540 -22.25 17.79 9.20
C LYS A 540 -22.30 19.17 8.54
N GLY A 541 -21.13 19.65 8.15
CA GLY A 541 -20.97 20.86 7.36
C GLY A 541 -21.30 20.61 5.88
N GLN A 542 -21.50 21.69 5.13
CA GLN A 542 -21.54 21.66 3.67
C GLN A 542 -20.34 22.45 3.13
N PRO A 543 -19.79 22.07 1.96
CA PRO A 543 -18.69 22.79 1.34
C PRO A 543 -18.98 24.28 1.21
N GLU A 544 -18.03 25.12 1.62
CA GLU A 544 -18.15 26.57 1.58
C GLU A 544 -16.81 27.18 1.21
N ALA A 545 -16.79 28.06 0.20
CA ALA A 545 -15.56 28.64 -0.34
C ALA A 545 -14.72 29.43 0.69
N SER A 546 -15.36 29.95 1.74
CA SER A 546 -14.70 30.71 2.81
C SER A 546 -14.03 29.81 3.87
N CYS A 547 -14.26 28.49 3.80
CA CYS A 547 -13.84 27.51 4.80
C CYS A 547 -12.91 26.44 4.22
N LEU A 548 -12.19 25.75 5.10
CA LEU A 548 -11.56 24.48 4.76
C LEU A 548 -12.60 23.38 4.98
N TYR A 549 -13.02 22.68 3.93
CA TYR A 549 -13.94 21.55 4.03
C TYR A 549 -13.15 20.23 3.95
N PHE A 550 -13.46 19.31 4.87
CA PHE A 550 -12.79 18.03 4.98
C PHE A 550 -13.78 16.92 4.63
N GLU A 551 -13.64 16.36 3.42
CA GLU A 551 -14.57 15.34 2.90
C GLU A 551 -14.61 14.08 3.78
N GLN A 552 -13.47 13.72 4.38
CA GLN A 552 -13.30 12.52 5.19
C GLN A 552 -14.20 12.51 6.44
N THR A 553 -14.46 13.68 7.03
CA THR A 553 -15.27 13.82 8.24
C THR A 553 -16.58 14.56 8.01
N GLN A 554 -16.73 15.17 6.82
CA GLN A 554 -17.82 16.04 6.42
C GLN A 554 -17.99 17.25 7.36
N HIS A 555 -16.88 17.78 7.86
CA HIS A 555 -16.84 18.98 8.69
C HIS A 555 -16.00 20.07 8.06
N LYS A 556 -16.27 21.32 8.43
CA LYS A 556 -15.52 22.48 7.95
C LYS A 556 -14.89 23.31 9.06
N VAL A 557 -13.78 23.94 8.73
CA VAL A 557 -13.09 24.89 9.61
C VAL A 557 -13.15 26.27 8.96
N CYS A 558 -13.78 27.21 9.65
CA CYS A 558 -14.11 28.54 9.13
C CYS A 558 -13.58 29.66 10.03
N GLY A 559 -13.57 30.89 9.52
CA GLY A 559 -13.38 32.11 10.33
C GLY A 559 -12.13 32.10 11.21
N GLU A 560 -12.28 32.44 12.48
CA GLU A 560 -11.16 32.50 13.45
C GLU A 560 -10.54 31.13 13.72
N PHE A 561 -11.33 30.05 13.72
CA PHE A 561 -10.77 28.69 13.85
C PHE A 561 -9.92 28.31 12.64
N ARG A 562 -10.32 28.70 11.43
CA ARG A 562 -9.51 28.48 10.22
C ARG A 562 -8.20 29.24 10.30
N LYS A 563 -8.25 30.52 10.67
CA LYS A 563 -7.04 31.34 10.83
C LYS A 563 -6.11 30.74 11.88
N TYR A 564 -6.65 30.27 12.99
CA TYR A 564 -5.85 29.61 14.03
C TYR A 564 -5.24 28.31 13.51
N TRP A 565 -6.05 27.46 12.86
CA TRP A 565 -5.59 26.21 12.28
C TRP A 565 -4.46 26.44 11.28
N GLU A 566 -4.63 27.30 10.28
CA GLU A 566 -3.63 27.55 9.22
C GLU A 566 -2.33 28.19 9.73
N ASN A 567 -2.37 28.88 10.87
CA ASN A 567 -1.20 29.56 11.44
C ASN A 567 -0.50 28.76 12.54
N ASN A 568 -1.06 27.63 12.98
CA ASN A 568 -0.49 26.81 14.03
C ASN A 568 -0.31 25.38 13.52
N GLY A 569 0.90 24.83 13.65
CA GLY A 569 1.21 23.49 13.20
C GLY A 569 2.54 23.04 13.75
N LEU A 570 2.88 21.76 13.54
CA LEU A 570 4.20 21.27 13.91
C LEU A 570 5.30 22.01 13.13
N ASN A 571 6.48 22.11 13.74
CA ASN A 571 7.58 22.87 13.19
C ASN A 571 8.45 21.99 12.27
N ASP A 572 7.83 21.46 11.22
CA ASP A 572 8.51 20.64 10.20
C ASP A 572 8.67 21.43 8.89
N PRO A 573 9.89 21.88 8.53
CA PRO A 573 10.12 22.66 7.33
C PRO A 573 9.77 21.92 6.03
N ALA A 574 9.74 20.58 6.02
CA ALA A 574 9.46 19.77 4.83
C ALA A 574 7.97 19.72 4.47
N LEU A 575 7.09 20.09 5.40
CA LEU A 575 5.65 20.01 5.24
C LEU A 575 5.05 21.36 4.83
N SER A 576 3.95 21.32 4.07
CA SER A 576 3.15 22.51 3.80
C SER A 576 2.52 23.04 5.10
N LYS A 577 2.06 24.31 5.12
CA LYS A 577 1.35 24.85 6.30
C LYS A 577 0.11 24.02 6.63
N TYR A 578 -0.57 23.53 5.61
CA TYR A 578 -1.74 22.66 5.76
C TYR A 578 -1.35 21.35 6.45
N ASP A 579 -0.31 20.67 5.96
CA ASP A 579 0.12 19.37 6.52
C ASP A 579 0.65 19.50 7.95
N ARG A 580 1.36 20.58 8.27
CA ARG A 580 1.82 20.86 9.65
C ARG A 580 0.66 21.00 10.62
N SER A 581 -0.41 21.66 10.19
CA SER A 581 -1.63 21.89 10.97
C SER A 581 -2.42 20.60 11.12
N LEU A 582 -2.51 19.82 10.03
CA LEU A 582 -3.13 18.50 10.04
C LEU A 582 -2.40 17.51 10.95
N GLN A 583 -1.07 17.52 11.00
CA GLN A 583 -0.32 16.67 11.93
C GLN A 583 -0.51 17.09 13.40
N LEU A 584 -0.60 18.40 13.68
CA LEU A 584 -0.80 18.90 15.04
C LEU A 584 -2.22 18.64 15.56
N PHE A 585 -3.23 18.92 14.75
CA PHE A 585 -4.63 18.93 15.19
C PHE A 585 -5.44 17.73 14.69
N GLY A 586 -5.07 17.15 13.56
CA GLY A 586 -5.87 16.15 12.85
C GLY A 586 -7.08 16.74 12.14
N LEU A 587 -7.95 15.85 11.65
CA LEU A 587 -9.19 16.23 10.96
C LEU A 587 -10.21 16.84 11.94
N PRO A 588 -11.05 17.81 11.52
CA PRO A 588 -12.14 18.30 12.36
C PRO A 588 -13.19 17.20 12.56
N LEU A 589 -13.65 17.04 13.79
CA LEU A 589 -14.66 16.06 14.22
C LEU A 589 -16.05 16.68 14.46
N SER A 590 -16.14 18.01 14.49
CA SER A 590 -17.39 18.72 14.72
C SER A 590 -17.45 20.02 13.93
N GLU A 591 -18.66 20.53 13.73
CA GLU A 591 -18.86 21.96 13.49
C GLU A 591 -18.62 22.77 14.79
N PRO A 592 -18.42 24.10 14.73
CA PRO A 592 -18.41 24.95 15.90
C PRO A 592 -19.69 24.83 16.72
N THR A 593 -19.57 24.45 18.00
CA THR A 593 -20.69 24.36 18.93
C THR A 593 -20.43 25.19 20.18
N THR A 594 -21.45 25.44 20.99
CA THR A 594 -21.28 26.19 22.24
C THR A 594 -21.21 25.20 23.39
N GLU A 595 -20.12 25.22 24.15
CA GLU A 595 -19.90 24.37 25.32
C GLU A 595 -19.65 25.22 26.57
N THR A 596 -19.95 24.65 27.74
CA THR A 596 -19.48 25.21 29.01
C THR A 596 -18.12 24.59 29.31
N ASN A 597 -17.08 25.41 29.37
CA ASN A 597 -15.75 24.93 29.74
C ASN A 597 -15.66 24.65 31.26
N ARG A 598 -14.52 24.13 31.70
CA ARG A 598 -14.30 23.74 33.11
C ARG A 598 -14.36 24.91 34.10
N ASP A 599 -14.12 26.13 33.64
CA ASP A 599 -14.21 27.35 34.45
C ASP A 599 -15.66 27.88 34.55
N GLY A 600 -16.62 27.17 33.94
CA GLY A 600 -18.04 27.55 33.92
C GLY A 600 -18.37 28.62 32.88
N ALA A 601 -17.40 29.02 32.04
CA ALA A 601 -17.62 29.97 30.96
C ALA A 601 -18.23 29.27 29.74
N THR A 602 -19.16 29.94 29.08
CA THR A 602 -19.72 29.50 27.80
C THR A 602 -18.80 29.94 26.67
N VAL A 603 -18.21 28.99 25.95
CA VAL A 603 -17.26 29.23 24.86
C VAL A 603 -17.69 28.49 23.60
N THR A 604 -17.37 29.04 22.44
CA THR A 604 -17.53 28.32 21.18
C THR A 604 -16.37 27.36 21.01
N THR A 605 -16.65 26.09 20.77
CA THR A 605 -15.68 25.00 20.66
C THR A 605 -15.75 24.34 19.29
N GLN A 606 -14.62 23.85 18.82
CA GLN A 606 -14.57 22.93 17.68
C GLN A 606 -13.60 21.79 17.99
N TRP A 607 -14.06 20.56 17.73
CA TRP A 607 -13.28 19.34 17.99
C TRP A 607 -12.50 18.89 16.76
N PHE A 608 -11.31 18.36 17.01
CA PHE A 608 -10.41 17.77 16.04
C PHE A 608 -9.90 16.43 16.57
N GLU A 609 -9.35 15.56 15.74
CA GLU A 609 -8.88 14.23 16.19
C GLU A 609 -7.94 14.31 17.38
N ARG A 610 -7.04 15.30 17.39
CA ARG A 610 -5.96 15.44 18.38
C ARG A 610 -6.14 16.64 19.31
N GLY A 611 -7.23 17.39 19.22
CA GLY A 611 -7.39 18.60 20.03
C GLY A 611 -8.79 19.21 20.03
N ARG A 612 -8.94 20.26 20.84
CA ARG A 612 -10.15 21.09 20.92
C ARG A 612 -9.76 22.55 20.86
N PHE A 613 -10.37 23.29 19.93
CA PHE A 613 -10.23 24.75 19.87
C PHE A 613 -11.35 25.41 20.66
N GLU A 614 -11.02 26.50 21.34
CA GLU A 614 -11.97 27.31 22.10
C GLU A 614 -11.81 28.76 21.70
N TYR A 615 -12.91 29.40 21.28
CA TYR A 615 -12.92 30.82 21.04
C TYR A 615 -13.30 31.56 22.33
N HIS A 616 -12.38 32.43 22.76
CA HIS A 616 -12.52 33.27 23.94
C HIS A 616 -12.60 34.74 23.51
N GLU A 617 -13.64 35.44 23.97
CA GLU A 617 -13.79 36.86 23.70
C GLU A 617 -12.58 37.64 24.23
N GLY A 618 -11.94 38.45 23.36
CA GLY A 618 -10.74 39.23 23.67
C GLY A 618 -9.41 38.45 23.63
N SER A 619 -9.41 37.12 23.74
CA SER A 619 -8.20 36.29 23.68
C SER A 619 -8.04 35.51 22.36
N GLY A 620 -9.09 35.47 21.54
CA GLY A 620 -9.09 34.74 20.27
C GLY A 620 -9.25 33.24 20.47
N VAL A 621 -8.76 32.44 19.51
CA VAL A 621 -8.80 30.99 19.59
C VAL A 621 -7.63 30.48 20.45
N LEU A 622 -7.94 29.61 21.41
CA LEU A 622 -6.98 28.92 22.25
C LEU A 622 -7.11 27.41 22.08
N LEU A 623 -5.99 26.70 22.20
CA LEU A 623 -5.98 25.23 22.26
C LEU A 623 -6.30 24.77 23.69
N GLY A 624 -7.33 23.95 23.83
CA GLY A 624 -7.77 23.42 25.12
C GLY A 624 -6.71 22.56 25.82
N LEU A 625 -6.75 22.51 27.15
CA LEU A 625 -5.88 21.67 27.98
C LEU A 625 -6.41 20.22 28.04
N LEU A 626 -6.65 19.64 26.87
CA LEU A 626 -7.48 18.45 26.72
C LEU A 626 -6.89 17.22 27.42
N ALA A 627 -5.59 17.02 27.32
CA ALA A 627 -4.87 15.96 28.00
C ALA A 627 -4.97 16.08 29.53
N LYS A 628 -4.85 17.31 30.07
CA LYS A 628 -5.05 17.59 31.50
C LYS A 628 -6.47 17.29 31.95
N GLU A 629 -7.48 17.70 31.16
CA GLU A 629 -8.89 17.39 31.46
C GLU A 629 -9.15 15.89 31.47
N TYR A 630 -8.65 15.19 30.46
CA TYR A 630 -8.80 13.75 30.32
C TYR A 630 -8.17 12.97 31.49
N ALA A 631 -6.95 13.34 31.89
CA ALA A 631 -6.29 12.76 33.06
C ALA A 631 -7.11 12.98 34.34
N ASN A 632 -7.62 14.20 34.56
CA ASN A 632 -8.46 14.51 35.72
C ASN A 632 -9.76 13.69 35.74
N ASN A 633 -10.43 13.51 34.61
CA ASN A 633 -11.67 12.74 34.52
C ASN A 633 -11.48 11.26 34.89
N ARG A 634 -10.27 10.74 34.70
CA ARG A 634 -9.88 9.37 35.08
C ARG A 634 -9.33 9.27 36.50
N ASN A 635 -9.38 10.36 37.27
CA ASN A 635 -8.77 10.50 38.59
C ASN A 635 -7.26 10.19 38.60
N TRP A 636 -6.58 10.40 37.48
CA TRP A 636 -5.13 10.37 37.43
C TRP A 636 -4.62 11.64 38.12
N ARG A 637 -3.77 11.46 39.13
CA ARG A 637 -3.28 12.50 40.04
C ARG A 637 -1.81 12.33 40.33
#